data_AF-A0A9D8C0X9-F1
#
_entry.id   AF-A0A9D8C0X9-F1
#
_cell.length_a   1.000
_cell.length_b   1.000
_cell.length_c   1.000
_cell.angle_alpha   90.00
_cell.angle_beta   90.00
_cell.angle_gamma   90.00
#
_symmetry.space_group_name_H-M   'P 1'
#
loop_
_entity.id
_entity.type
_entity.pdbx_description
1 polymer ?
#
loop_
_entity_poly.entity_id
_entity_poly.type
_entity_poly.pdbx_seq_one_letter_code
_entity_poly.pdbx_strand_id
1 'polypeptide(L)'
;MMVEMRRGAAAWRLCALVWALLGGAPAQAQVAPAAAAPLVTMGDWGGAGLLQMRTARFEADGQFNVGYSFADPYKRYSFNLTYFPWVEATFRYTEVRSLFYSQVPLFSGDQRYKDRGADLKFRLLEEGRFRPALAVGFQDLLGTGLFAGEYVVASKRIGDLDLTAGIGWGTIGSAGNFKNPMLAISDRFAIREGAEGTGGQIAFLSLFGGERVGLFGGVEYQTPLRGLSLKVEYDTNSYATREILKPPTRPINFGAVFRPYDWFELSVGRERGNTTMLRFTLRTNFNDAVGVSKIDSTLPPIAPRRPLSAFTPTPQVEEVVRPIAVPATAPAPAAPPVPPAAALPPRRGDEGRRVEAFYAELDRQGANLESIVTVGQEAYLAVVATRPDSLDLQRMAQEALAMLPPDVVAVLVSDMTPGMAGRLYRAEHPHAAREPDAGAEALYRLLGEDGLEIQEVVLIGDTARVQVTPADGRTPDLQAAARIAAQALPGSATVTVQTPFGAFATWPPLPFAGNLDLALAPLRAPTAVAGQEIAPASPEPVYTAEQRRVVEERVNDGLRRQGIVLEFVNLEGRHAEVGLYLFRYREFARNVGLAARVVANALPAPVEVITIAFLNGGVELSRVTFLRHELEAAAGDVGTPEDFWLHTELAPGEPWWDGTAVPWRYPRYSWSLGPQLRQHIGGPDRFYLYQLWLSLSGSIDVARGLTLSGQVGKNVYHGFDRIRLRSDSSLPHVRSQIKEYLQQGADNIVQLQATYLLKPAEDLYVRFSGGLLEEMFGGVSGEVLYQPFGSRLALGLELSKVQQRDYDQRFKFRDYKVTTGHVSLYYDTPFRNVLAVAHMGHYLAGDRGVTFELSRRFDSGVRVGAWATFTNVTAQQFGEGSFDKGFFIVIPFELFLTRSSAATGVFAFRPLTRDGGQRLSLANRLYDLTAQGNLGSIGRGWAEVMR
;
A
#
# COMPACT_ATOMS: atom_id res chain seq x y z
N MET A 1 -16.57 26.96 31.79
CA MET A 1 -15.13 26.64 31.68
C MET A 1 -14.65 25.54 32.63
N MET A 2 -14.21 25.79 33.88
CA MET A 2 -13.47 24.77 34.66
C MET A 2 -14.22 23.42 34.88
N VAL A 3 -15.52 23.46 35.15
CA VAL A 3 -16.35 22.24 35.27
C VAL A 3 -16.54 21.51 33.93
N GLU A 4 -16.43 22.23 32.81
CA GLU A 4 -16.52 21.65 31.45
C GLU A 4 -15.19 21.03 31.01
N MET A 5 -14.04 21.57 31.44
CA MET A 5 -12.73 20.91 31.22
C MET A 5 -12.70 19.50 31.85
N ARG A 6 -13.31 19.31 33.04
CA ARG A 6 -13.49 17.98 33.64
C ARG A 6 -14.38 17.04 32.81
N ARG A 7 -15.26 17.55 31.94
CA ARG A 7 -16.04 16.75 30.96
C ARG A 7 -15.28 16.57 29.63
N GLY A 8 -14.44 17.53 29.25
CA GLY A 8 -13.47 17.42 28.16
C GLY A 8 -12.39 16.35 28.39
N ALA A 9 -12.23 15.84 29.61
CA ALA A 9 -11.38 14.70 29.93
C ALA A 9 -11.66 13.43 29.09
N ALA A 10 -12.88 13.27 28.56
CA ALA A 10 -13.19 12.20 27.60
C ALA A 10 -12.48 12.40 26.25
N ALA A 11 -12.39 13.65 25.75
CA ALA A 11 -11.65 13.97 24.53
C ALA A 11 -10.13 13.85 24.75
N TRP A 12 -9.61 14.29 25.90
CA TRP A 12 -8.20 14.05 26.28
C TRP A 12 -7.86 12.56 26.39
N ARG A 13 -8.76 11.75 26.96
CA ARG A 13 -8.59 10.29 27.00
C ARG A 13 -8.71 9.64 25.63
N LEU A 14 -9.60 10.11 24.75
CA LEU A 14 -9.68 9.63 23.37
C LEU A 14 -8.42 10.01 22.59
N CYS A 15 -7.91 11.24 22.73
CA CYS A 15 -6.66 11.68 22.13
C CYS A 15 -5.48 10.88 22.66
N ALA A 16 -5.38 10.65 23.97
CA ALA A 16 -4.32 9.83 24.57
C ALA A 16 -4.41 8.33 24.17
N LEU A 17 -5.63 7.79 24.02
CA LEU A 17 -5.83 6.43 23.49
C LEU A 17 -5.43 6.37 22.01
N VAL A 18 -5.77 7.37 21.21
CA VAL A 18 -5.31 7.51 19.82
C VAL A 18 -3.79 7.68 19.77
N TRP A 19 -3.17 8.42 20.69
CA TRP A 19 -1.70 8.58 20.77
C TRP A 19 -0.99 7.27 21.16
N ALA A 20 -1.61 6.47 22.03
CA ALA A 20 -1.14 5.14 22.40
C ALA A 20 -1.36 4.11 21.29
N LEU A 21 -2.47 4.19 20.54
CA LEU A 21 -2.78 3.33 19.39
C LEU A 21 -1.98 3.73 18.13
N LEU A 22 -1.58 4.99 18.00
CA LEU A 22 -0.62 5.48 17.01
C LEU A 22 0.85 5.28 17.46
N GLY A 23 1.08 4.59 18.57
CA GLY A 23 2.39 4.07 18.96
C GLY A 23 3.48 5.13 19.13
N GLY A 24 3.14 6.35 19.55
CA GLY A 24 4.12 7.38 19.92
C GLY A 24 5.25 7.58 18.90
N ALA A 25 4.90 7.87 17.64
CA ALA A 25 5.83 8.01 16.52
C ALA A 25 7.11 8.77 16.92
N PRO A 26 8.31 8.22 16.69
CA PRO A 26 9.55 8.82 17.16
C PRO A 26 9.73 10.18 16.50
N ALA A 27 9.93 11.22 17.33
CA ALA A 27 10.19 12.58 16.87
C ALA A 27 11.62 12.72 16.31
N GLN A 28 11.93 11.97 15.25
CA GLN A 28 13.11 12.22 14.44
C GLN A 28 12.95 13.58 13.76
N ALA A 29 13.87 14.49 14.05
CA ALA A 29 13.93 15.78 13.40
C ALA A 29 14.37 15.59 11.94
N GLN A 30 13.40 15.46 11.03
CA GLN A 30 13.67 15.53 9.61
C GLN A 30 14.36 16.87 9.28
N VAL A 31 15.50 16.78 8.59
CA VAL A 31 16.18 17.96 8.04
C VAL A 31 15.20 18.69 7.12
N ALA A 32 15.10 20.02 7.27
CA ALA A 32 14.05 20.79 6.62
C ALA A 32 14.12 20.64 5.09
N PRO A 33 13.02 20.22 4.41
CA PRO A 33 13.00 20.12 2.96
C PRO A 33 13.07 21.51 2.32
N ALA A 34 13.64 21.57 1.11
CA ALA A 34 13.67 22.79 0.31
C ALA A 34 12.24 23.28 0.01
N ALA A 35 12.04 24.60 0.08
CA ALA A 35 10.82 25.31 -0.34
C ALA A 35 9.50 24.56 -0.03
N ALA A 36 9.20 24.39 1.27
CA ALA A 36 8.07 23.61 1.76
C ALA A 36 6.76 23.89 1.01
N ALA A 37 6.10 22.83 0.55
CA ALA A 37 4.87 22.92 -0.22
C ALA A 37 3.77 23.69 0.57
N PRO A 38 3.08 24.67 -0.06
CA PRO A 38 2.26 25.64 0.66
C PRO A 38 1.06 24.99 1.33
N LEU A 39 0.95 25.21 2.64
CA LEU A 39 0.12 24.45 3.58
C LEU A 39 -1.35 24.34 3.11
N VAL A 40 -1.89 23.12 3.13
CA VAL A 40 -3.32 22.87 3.07
C VAL A 40 -3.81 22.66 4.50
N THR A 41 -4.87 23.35 4.91
CA THR A 41 -5.41 23.30 6.28
C THR A 41 -6.86 22.82 6.30
N MET A 42 -7.31 22.28 7.43
CA MET A 42 -8.64 21.67 7.53
C MET A 42 -9.73 22.73 7.85
N GLY A 43 -10.97 22.38 7.51
CA GLY A 43 -12.18 23.10 7.93
C GLY A 43 -12.87 22.47 9.13
N ASP A 44 -13.94 23.11 9.59
CA ASP A 44 -14.73 22.71 10.76
C ASP A 44 -15.49 21.38 10.60
N TRP A 45 -15.55 20.92 9.35
CA TRP A 45 -16.21 19.71 8.87
C TRP A 45 -15.21 18.57 8.56
N GLY A 46 -13.94 18.70 8.94
CA GLY A 46 -12.90 17.66 8.87
C GLY A 46 -12.16 17.54 7.53
N GLY A 47 -12.83 17.86 6.42
CA GLY A 47 -12.22 17.99 5.09
C GLY A 47 -11.29 19.20 4.96
N ALA A 48 -10.49 19.26 3.89
CA ALA A 48 -9.74 20.47 3.57
C ALA A 48 -10.70 21.59 3.14
N GLY A 49 -10.51 22.80 3.70
CA GLY A 49 -11.51 23.87 3.65
C GLY A 49 -11.07 25.14 4.35
N LEU A 50 -11.95 26.14 4.43
CA LEU A 50 -11.70 27.38 5.15
C LEU A 50 -12.05 27.20 6.64
N LEU A 51 -13.25 27.61 7.06
CA LEU A 51 -13.81 27.36 8.39
C LEU A 51 -15.08 26.53 8.19
N GLN A 52 -16.22 27.17 7.91
CA GLN A 52 -17.46 26.47 7.55
C GLN A 52 -17.52 26.09 6.06
N MET A 53 -16.86 26.86 5.18
CA MET A 53 -16.88 26.69 3.72
C MET A 53 -15.77 25.77 3.20
N ARG A 54 -15.87 25.39 1.92
CA ARG A 54 -14.99 24.42 1.23
C ARG A 54 -13.95 25.13 0.36
N THR A 55 -12.90 24.42 -0.02
CA THR A 55 -11.85 24.86 -0.96
C THR A 55 -11.64 23.80 -2.04
N ALA A 56 -10.99 24.15 -3.15
CA ALA A 56 -10.53 23.20 -4.15
C ALA A 56 -9.22 22.49 -3.75
N ARG A 57 -8.73 22.71 -2.52
CA ARG A 57 -7.52 22.09 -1.97
C ARG A 57 -7.81 20.68 -1.49
N PHE A 58 -6.79 19.83 -1.59
CA PHE A 58 -6.71 18.48 -1.04
C PHE A 58 -5.31 18.35 -0.43
N GLU A 59 -5.14 17.38 0.46
CA GLU A 59 -3.81 17.04 0.99
C GLU A 59 -3.03 16.12 0.02
N ALA A 60 -1.89 15.59 0.47
CA ALA A 60 -1.15 14.55 -0.23
C ALA A 60 -1.94 13.22 -0.34
N ASP A 61 -1.60 12.39 -1.33
CA ASP A 61 -2.18 11.06 -1.47
C ASP A 61 -1.89 10.21 -0.23
N GLY A 62 -2.92 9.55 0.32
CA GLY A 62 -2.83 8.77 1.56
C GLY A 62 -2.92 9.58 2.86
N GLN A 63 -3.00 10.92 2.81
CA GLN A 63 -3.14 11.75 4.01
C GLN A 63 -4.43 11.41 4.78
N PHE A 64 -4.27 10.99 6.03
CA PHE A 64 -5.31 10.67 6.98
C PHE A 64 -5.30 11.64 8.17
N ASN A 65 -6.46 12.19 8.49
CA ASN A 65 -6.62 13.21 9.53
C ASN A 65 -7.75 12.84 10.49
N VAL A 66 -7.49 12.92 11.81
CA VAL A 66 -8.50 12.73 12.87
C VAL A 66 -8.73 14.06 13.57
N GLY A 67 -9.93 14.62 13.41
CA GLY A 67 -10.26 15.97 13.87
C GLY A 67 -11.39 16.02 14.91
N TYR A 68 -11.30 16.98 15.83
CA TYR A 68 -12.38 17.38 16.74
C TYR A 68 -12.64 18.88 16.61
N SER A 69 -13.88 19.29 16.32
CA SER A 69 -14.30 20.70 16.32
C SER A 69 -15.44 20.96 17.31
N PHE A 70 -15.45 22.16 17.87
CA PHE A 70 -16.50 22.70 18.72
C PHE A 70 -16.84 24.12 18.30
N ALA A 71 -18.09 24.32 17.83
CA ALA A 71 -18.67 25.60 17.45
C ALA A 71 -20.14 25.57 17.85
N ASP A 72 -20.49 26.19 18.97
CA ASP A 72 -21.76 25.96 19.68
C ASP A 72 -23.01 26.16 18.78
N PRO A 73 -24.01 25.26 18.79
CA PRO A 73 -24.21 24.11 19.66
C PRO A 73 -23.52 22.82 19.21
N TYR A 74 -22.67 22.85 18.17
CA TYR A 74 -22.08 21.65 17.58
C TYR A 74 -20.80 21.20 18.27
N LYS A 75 -20.67 19.88 18.41
CA LYS A 75 -19.36 19.20 18.50
C LYS A 75 -19.28 18.20 17.35
N ARG A 76 -18.16 18.14 16.63
CA ARG A 76 -17.95 17.14 15.58
C ARG A 76 -16.67 16.35 15.87
N TYR A 77 -16.76 15.03 15.73
CA TYR A 77 -15.61 14.16 15.53
C TYR A 77 -15.55 13.84 14.04
N SER A 78 -14.34 13.82 13.46
CA SER A 78 -14.14 13.68 12.01
C SER A 78 -12.95 12.78 11.70
N PHE A 79 -13.08 12.01 10.63
CA PHE A 79 -12.05 11.17 10.04
C PHE A 79 -12.01 11.48 8.55
N ASN A 80 -10.93 12.11 8.10
CA ASN A 80 -10.75 12.54 6.71
C ASN A 80 -9.60 11.76 6.07
N LEU A 81 -9.76 11.32 4.83
CA LEU A 81 -8.76 10.61 4.05
C LEU A 81 -8.73 11.13 2.60
N THR A 82 -7.55 11.55 2.15
CA THR A 82 -7.26 11.73 0.72
C THR A 82 -6.96 10.36 0.12
N TYR A 83 -8.03 9.66 -0.30
CA TYR A 83 -8.02 8.25 -0.71
C TYR A 83 -7.37 8.04 -2.10
N PHE A 84 -7.40 9.07 -2.93
CA PHE A 84 -6.59 9.26 -4.14
C PHE A 84 -6.20 10.74 -4.22
N PRO A 85 -5.20 11.16 -5.04
CA PRO A 85 -4.88 12.59 -5.22
C PRO A 85 -6.09 13.47 -5.58
N TRP A 86 -7.10 12.87 -6.23
CA TRP A 86 -8.32 13.52 -6.71
C TRP A 86 -9.59 13.15 -5.91
N VAL A 87 -9.50 12.36 -4.84
CA VAL A 87 -10.64 11.98 -3.98
C VAL A 87 -10.32 12.20 -2.50
N GLU A 88 -11.11 13.04 -1.85
CA GLU A 88 -11.11 13.24 -0.41
C GLU A 88 -12.47 12.78 0.16
N ALA A 89 -12.42 11.90 1.15
CA ALA A 89 -13.60 11.36 1.83
C ALA A 89 -13.52 11.70 3.32
N THR A 90 -14.59 12.30 3.88
CA THR A 90 -14.63 12.66 5.31
C THR A 90 -15.86 12.09 5.99
N PHE A 91 -15.67 11.17 6.92
CA PHE A 91 -16.72 10.71 7.83
C PHE A 91 -16.80 11.61 9.09
N ARG A 92 -18.02 11.81 9.62
CA ARG A 92 -18.28 12.61 10.83
C ARG A 92 -19.34 12.04 11.75
N TYR A 93 -19.19 12.33 13.04
CA TYR A 93 -20.23 12.22 14.06
C TYR A 93 -20.46 13.58 14.72
N THR A 94 -21.68 14.12 14.63
CA THR A 94 -22.05 15.47 15.09
C THR A 94 -22.99 15.37 16.30
N GLU A 95 -22.59 15.91 17.46
CA GLU A 95 -23.49 16.13 18.61
C GLU A 95 -24.09 17.54 18.53
N VAL A 96 -25.41 17.66 18.61
CA VAL A 96 -26.14 18.94 18.58
C VAL A 96 -26.65 19.25 19.99
N ARG A 97 -25.92 20.09 20.74
CA ARG A 97 -26.16 20.33 22.18
C ARG A 97 -27.53 20.92 22.52
N SER A 98 -28.12 21.72 21.62
CA SER A 98 -29.41 22.36 21.84
C SER A 98 -30.60 21.40 21.74
N LEU A 99 -30.43 20.21 21.13
CA LEU A 99 -31.49 19.20 21.00
C LEU A 99 -31.30 18.01 21.94
N PHE A 100 -32.42 17.43 22.38
CA PHE A 100 -32.49 16.08 22.93
C PHE A 100 -32.61 15.05 21.79
N TYR A 101 -32.22 13.80 22.05
CA TYR A 101 -32.17 12.74 21.03
C TYR A 101 -33.56 12.36 20.47
N SER A 102 -34.59 12.44 21.31
CA SER A 102 -36.01 12.28 20.98
C SER A 102 -36.83 13.30 21.79
N GLN A 103 -38.04 13.61 21.32
CA GLN A 103 -38.99 14.45 22.06
C GLN A 103 -39.53 13.75 23.33
N VAL A 104 -39.41 12.42 23.45
CA VAL A 104 -39.87 11.65 24.62
C VAL A 104 -38.86 11.77 25.78
N PRO A 105 -39.17 12.44 26.91
CA PRO A 105 -38.18 12.72 27.95
C PRO A 105 -37.68 11.46 28.67
N LEU A 106 -38.57 10.48 28.88
CA LEU A 106 -38.28 9.16 29.46
C LEU A 106 -37.30 8.32 28.62
N PHE A 107 -37.23 8.58 27.31
CA PHE A 107 -36.33 7.90 26.38
C PHE A 107 -34.99 8.65 26.25
N SER A 108 -35.05 9.98 26.15
CA SER A 108 -33.87 10.83 25.99
C SER A 108 -33.05 11.01 27.27
N GLY A 109 -33.67 11.30 28.41
CA GLY A 109 -32.96 11.69 29.63
C GLY A 109 -31.98 12.86 29.37
N ASP A 110 -30.69 12.65 29.61
CA ASP A 110 -29.62 13.62 29.35
C ASP A 110 -29.07 13.59 27.90
N GLN A 111 -29.55 12.67 27.07
CA GLN A 111 -29.02 12.36 25.74
C GLN A 111 -29.31 13.45 24.72
N ARG A 112 -28.25 14.03 24.16
CA ARG A 112 -28.32 15.00 23.05
C ARG A 112 -28.47 14.31 21.70
N TYR A 113 -29.10 15.03 20.77
CA TYR A 113 -29.24 14.60 19.39
C TYR A 113 -27.86 14.40 18.74
N LYS A 114 -27.73 13.33 17.94
CA LYS A 114 -26.52 13.02 17.19
C LYS A 114 -26.85 12.65 15.75
N ASP A 115 -26.01 13.12 14.85
CA ASP A 115 -26.02 12.81 13.43
C ASP A 115 -24.71 12.14 12.99
N ARG A 116 -24.77 11.38 11.90
CA ARG A 116 -23.66 10.62 11.30
C ARG A 116 -23.66 10.93 9.81
N GLY A 117 -22.70 11.73 9.36
CA GLY A 117 -22.59 12.18 7.97
C GLY A 117 -21.30 11.74 7.31
N ALA A 118 -21.30 11.64 5.99
CA ALA A 118 -20.10 11.40 5.20
C ALA A 118 -20.08 12.29 3.95
N ASP A 119 -18.91 12.87 3.67
CA ASP A 119 -18.66 13.73 2.52
C ASP A 119 -17.76 13.04 1.51
N LEU A 120 -17.98 13.36 0.23
CA LEU A 120 -17.05 13.07 -0.86
C LEU A 120 -16.74 14.37 -1.61
N LYS A 121 -15.46 14.60 -1.89
CA LYS A 121 -14.96 15.73 -2.70
C LYS A 121 -14.05 15.20 -3.80
N PHE A 122 -14.28 15.65 -5.02
CA PHE A 122 -13.59 15.20 -6.23
C PHE A 122 -12.87 16.37 -6.89
N ARG A 123 -11.58 16.19 -7.21
CA ARG A 123 -10.80 17.20 -7.94
C ARG A 123 -11.16 17.11 -9.42
N LEU A 124 -11.55 18.24 -10.00
CA LEU A 124 -11.86 18.36 -11.42
C LEU A 124 -10.69 18.95 -12.21
N LEU A 125 -9.98 19.92 -11.63
CA LEU A 125 -8.77 20.51 -12.21
C LEU A 125 -7.72 20.78 -11.14
N GLU A 126 -6.45 20.55 -11.49
CA GLU A 126 -5.31 21.02 -10.71
C GLU A 126 -4.95 22.46 -11.06
N GLU A 127 -4.52 23.23 -10.07
CA GLU A 127 -4.07 24.61 -10.25
C GLU A 127 -2.90 24.65 -11.24
N GLY A 128 -3.04 25.49 -12.26
CA GLY A 128 -1.94 25.84 -13.16
C GLY A 128 -1.49 27.27 -12.93
N ARG A 129 -0.52 27.73 -13.73
CA ARG A 129 -0.04 29.13 -13.68
C ARG A 129 -1.19 30.14 -13.73
N PHE A 130 -2.12 29.95 -14.66
CA PHE A 130 -3.26 30.86 -14.89
C PHE A 130 -4.62 30.30 -14.45
N ARG A 131 -4.85 28.99 -14.55
CA ARG A 131 -6.13 28.37 -14.11
C ARG A 131 -6.13 28.11 -12.59
N PRO A 132 -7.27 28.29 -11.88
CA PRO A 132 -7.43 27.84 -10.51
C PRO A 132 -7.47 26.29 -10.43
N ALA A 133 -7.28 25.73 -9.24
CA ALA A 133 -7.77 24.39 -8.95
C ALA A 133 -9.31 24.42 -8.91
N LEU A 134 -9.96 23.33 -9.34
CA LEU A 134 -11.42 23.19 -9.34
C LEU A 134 -11.81 21.88 -8.67
N ALA A 135 -12.83 21.91 -7.81
CA ALA A 135 -13.39 20.72 -7.19
C ALA A 135 -14.93 20.78 -7.14
N VAL A 136 -15.55 19.61 -7.11
CA VAL A 136 -16.96 19.40 -6.78
C VAL A 136 -17.03 18.56 -5.50
N GLY A 137 -18.05 18.75 -4.67
CA GLY A 137 -18.26 17.87 -3.54
C GLY A 137 -19.68 17.84 -3.01
N PHE A 138 -19.91 16.82 -2.20
CA PHE A 138 -21.19 16.42 -1.65
C PHE A 138 -21.04 16.31 -0.14
N GLN A 139 -21.76 17.16 0.60
CA GLN A 139 -21.80 17.13 2.05
C GLN A 139 -22.96 16.25 2.53
N ASP A 140 -22.69 15.42 3.53
CA ASP A 140 -23.68 14.55 4.19
C ASP A 140 -24.41 13.57 3.23
N LEU A 141 -23.71 13.15 2.17
CA LEU A 141 -24.25 12.34 1.06
C LEU A 141 -24.81 10.98 1.51
N LEU A 142 -24.23 10.39 2.56
CA LEU A 142 -24.58 9.05 3.05
C LEU A 142 -25.30 9.05 4.41
N GLY A 143 -25.47 10.23 5.03
CA GLY A 143 -25.94 10.40 6.40
C GLY A 143 -27.45 10.58 6.52
N THR A 144 -27.90 11.40 7.48
CA THR A 144 -29.34 11.64 7.71
C THR A 144 -29.96 12.62 6.72
N GLY A 145 -29.13 13.44 6.05
CA GLY A 145 -29.60 14.53 5.19
C GLY A 145 -29.79 15.86 5.95
N LEU A 146 -29.62 15.86 7.28
CA LEU A 146 -29.69 17.04 8.15
C LEU A 146 -28.75 18.16 7.69
N PHE A 147 -27.58 17.81 7.15
CA PHE A 147 -26.57 18.74 6.67
C PHE A 147 -26.32 18.63 5.16
N ALA A 148 -27.22 18.01 4.40
CA ALA A 148 -27.05 17.79 2.97
C ALA A 148 -26.79 19.09 2.20
N GLY A 149 -25.85 19.06 1.28
CA GLY A 149 -25.57 20.17 0.37
C GLY A 149 -24.45 19.85 -0.61
N GLU A 150 -24.59 20.33 -1.84
CA GLU A 150 -23.60 20.14 -2.91
C GLU A 150 -22.84 21.44 -3.13
N TYR A 151 -21.61 21.36 -3.67
CA TYR A 151 -20.83 22.56 -3.99
C TYR A 151 -19.89 22.35 -5.18
N VAL A 152 -19.65 23.43 -5.91
CA VAL A 152 -18.55 23.56 -6.88
C VAL A 152 -17.68 24.73 -6.42
N VAL A 153 -16.37 24.53 -6.34
CA VAL A 153 -15.43 25.49 -5.73
C VAL A 153 -14.14 25.58 -6.52
N ALA A 154 -13.62 26.79 -6.67
CA ALA A 154 -12.32 27.09 -7.23
C ALA A 154 -11.39 27.72 -6.17
N SER A 155 -10.10 27.37 -6.21
CA SER A 155 -9.07 27.99 -5.37
C SER A 155 -7.82 28.34 -6.20
N LYS A 156 -7.20 29.49 -5.92
CA LYS A 156 -6.04 30.03 -6.64
C LYS A 156 -5.06 30.64 -5.64
N ARG A 157 -3.79 30.22 -5.70
CA ARG A 157 -2.72 30.73 -4.84
C ARG A 157 -1.93 31.82 -5.57
N ILE A 158 -1.68 32.93 -4.88
CA ILE A 158 -1.00 34.13 -5.38
C ILE A 158 -0.04 34.58 -4.28
N GLY A 159 1.20 34.09 -4.34
CA GLY A 159 2.14 34.17 -3.22
C GLY A 159 1.56 33.48 -1.99
N ASP A 160 1.62 34.16 -0.85
CA ASP A 160 1.14 33.65 0.45
C ASP A 160 -0.39 33.66 0.61
N LEU A 161 -1.13 34.20 -0.36
CA LEU A 161 -2.59 34.26 -0.36
C LEU A 161 -3.20 33.10 -1.16
N ASP A 162 -4.13 32.37 -0.55
CA ASP A 162 -4.98 31.38 -1.22
C ASP A 162 -6.42 31.91 -1.29
N LEU A 163 -6.81 32.34 -2.49
CA LEU A 163 -8.14 32.87 -2.79
C LEU A 163 -9.08 31.71 -3.12
N THR A 164 -10.29 31.71 -2.56
CA THR A 164 -11.30 30.69 -2.81
C THR A 164 -12.66 31.32 -3.11
N ALA A 165 -13.35 30.81 -4.12
CA ALA A 165 -14.72 31.19 -4.47
C ALA A 165 -15.50 29.95 -4.94
N GLY A 166 -16.78 29.86 -4.58
CA GLY A 166 -17.60 28.70 -4.92
C GLY A 166 -19.10 28.98 -4.87
N ILE A 167 -19.85 28.00 -5.38
CA ILE A 167 -21.31 28.00 -5.41
C ILE A 167 -21.83 26.76 -4.70
N GLY A 168 -22.83 26.94 -3.84
CA GLY A 168 -23.37 25.90 -2.96
C GLY A 168 -24.89 25.73 -3.08
N TRP A 169 -25.33 24.50 -2.82
CA TRP A 169 -26.73 24.07 -2.72
C TRP A 169 -27.04 23.50 -1.33
N GLY A 170 -28.31 23.26 -1.05
CA GLY A 170 -28.75 22.73 0.24
C GLY A 170 -28.26 23.59 1.41
N THR A 171 -27.72 22.93 2.45
CA THR A 171 -27.22 23.58 3.68
C THR A 171 -26.13 24.62 3.41
N ILE A 172 -25.20 24.34 2.49
CA ILE A 172 -24.03 25.19 2.19
C ILE A 172 -24.47 26.50 1.52
N GLY A 173 -25.45 26.41 0.62
CA GLY A 173 -25.98 27.54 -0.14
C GLY A 173 -27.24 28.18 0.44
N SER A 174 -27.62 27.85 1.68
CA SER A 174 -28.98 28.08 2.23
C SER A 174 -29.40 29.54 2.43
N ALA A 175 -28.52 30.52 2.16
CA ALA A 175 -28.89 31.93 2.00
C ALA A 175 -29.48 32.28 0.62
N GLY A 176 -29.28 31.44 -0.41
CA GLY A 176 -29.91 31.57 -1.72
C GLY A 176 -29.68 32.92 -2.41
N ASN A 177 -28.49 33.52 -2.30
CA ASN A 177 -28.23 34.88 -2.79
C ASN A 177 -28.17 35.01 -4.33
N PHE A 178 -28.05 33.90 -5.08
CA PHE A 178 -27.96 33.89 -6.55
C PHE A 178 -28.94 32.90 -7.19
N LYS A 179 -29.28 33.06 -8.48
CA LYS A 179 -30.16 32.12 -9.23
C LYS A 179 -29.40 30.84 -9.57
N ASN A 180 -29.99 29.66 -9.41
CA ASN A 180 -29.32 28.40 -9.74
C ASN A 180 -28.95 28.35 -11.25
N PRO A 181 -27.66 28.24 -11.62
CA PRO A 181 -27.26 28.19 -13.03
C PRO A 181 -27.72 26.90 -13.73
N MET A 182 -27.98 25.82 -13.00
CA MET A 182 -28.44 24.54 -13.56
C MET A 182 -29.83 24.64 -14.21
N LEU A 183 -30.60 25.68 -13.88
CA LEU A 183 -31.87 26.00 -14.55
C LEU A 183 -31.70 26.30 -16.05
N ALA A 184 -30.50 26.74 -16.49
CA ALA A 184 -30.20 26.90 -17.91
C ALA A 184 -29.98 25.57 -18.65
N ILE A 185 -29.87 24.45 -17.91
CA ILE A 185 -29.71 23.10 -18.45
C ILE A 185 -31.05 22.35 -18.44
N SER A 186 -31.84 22.48 -17.36
CA SER A 186 -33.17 21.86 -17.25
C SER A 186 -33.96 22.41 -16.06
N ASP A 187 -35.26 22.66 -16.24
CA ASP A 187 -36.17 23.10 -15.17
C ASP A 187 -36.27 22.10 -14.01
N ARG A 188 -35.88 20.82 -14.20
CA ARG A 188 -35.81 19.82 -13.12
C ARG A 188 -34.96 20.29 -11.94
N PHE A 189 -33.97 21.17 -12.18
CA PHE A 189 -33.10 21.73 -11.14
C PHE A 189 -33.76 22.87 -10.34
N ALA A 190 -34.99 23.30 -10.65
CA ALA A 190 -35.77 24.17 -9.76
C ALA A 190 -36.22 23.45 -8.49
N ILE A 191 -36.54 22.16 -8.63
CA ILE A 191 -37.06 21.32 -7.54
C ILE A 191 -35.88 20.79 -6.71
N ARG A 192 -36.04 20.88 -5.38
CA ARG A 192 -35.29 20.08 -4.42
C ARG A 192 -36.30 19.44 -3.48
N GLU A 193 -36.39 18.12 -3.51
CA GLU A 193 -37.26 17.41 -2.57
C GLU A 193 -36.65 17.49 -1.17
N GLY A 194 -37.49 17.70 -0.16
CA GLY A 194 -37.04 17.87 1.22
C GLY A 194 -36.48 16.57 1.77
N ALA A 195 -35.25 16.61 2.29
CA ALA A 195 -34.60 15.46 2.94
C ALA A 195 -35.16 15.17 4.36
N GLU A 196 -36.48 15.23 4.53
CA GLU A 196 -37.19 14.89 5.78
C GLU A 196 -37.72 13.45 5.70
N GLY A 197 -36.78 12.51 5.56
CA GLY A 197 -37.02 11.06 5.64
C GLY A 197 -36.21 10.42 6.77
N THR A 198 -36.29 9.10 6.93
CA THR A 198 -35.55 8.31 7.94
C THR A 198 -34.05 8.14 7.62
N GLY A 199 -33.44 9.12 6.95
CA GLY A 199 -32.02 9.15 6.60
C GLY A 199 -31.57 8.07 5.61
N GLY A 200 -30.32 8.20 5.18
CA GLY A 200 -29.56 7.14 4.50
C GLY A 200 -29.98 6.76 3.07
N GLN A 201 -31.04 7.35 2.52
CA GLN A 201 -31.37 7.28 1.08
C GLN A 201 -30.58 8.36 0.31
N ILE A 202 -29.96 8.00 -0.82
CA ILE A 202 -29.25 8.97 -1.66
C ILE A 202 -30.23 9.53 -2.72
N ALA A 203 -30.71 10.75 -2.49
CA ALA A 203 -31.64 11.44 -3.40
C ALA A 203 -30.93 12.01 -4.64
N PHE A 204 -30.35 11.14 -5.49
CA PHE A 204 -29.57 11.52 -6.68
C PHE A 204 -30.29 12.51 -7.62
N LEU A 205 -31.63 12.44 -7.69
CA LEU A 205 -32.46 13.33 -8.52
C LEU A 205 -32.53 14.78 -8.00
N SER A 206 -32.32 15.00 -6.69
CA SER A 206 -32.34 16.33 -6.04
C SER A 206 -30.96 16.99 -5.92
N LEU A 207 -29.88 16.34 -6.38
CA LEU A 207 -28.53 16.91 -6.38
C LEU A 207 -28.47 18.15 -7.30
N PHE A 208 -27.90 19.25 -6.81
CA PHE A 208 -27.88 20.56 -7.47
C PHE A 208 -29.28 21.15 -7.76
N GLY A 209 -30.32 20.62 -7.10
CA GLY A 209 -31.69 21.10 -7.17
C GLY A 209 -31.98 22.25 -6.19
N GLY A 210 -32.93 23.10 -6.58
CA GLY A 210 -33.40 24.30 -5.89
C GLY A 210 -33.26 25.54 -6.78
N GLU A 211 -34.25 26.45 -6.80
CA GLU A 211 -34.24 27.65 -7.67
C GLU A 211 -33.04 28.60 -7.46
N ARG A 212 -32.45 28.58 -6.27
CA ARG A 212 -31.45 29.56 -5.81
C ARG A 212 -30.29 28.88 -5.08
N VAL A 213 -29.11 29.49 -5.19
CA VAL A 213 -27.81 28.99 -4.68
C VAL A 213 -27.11 30.05 -3.84
N GLY A 214 -26.17 29.63 -3.01
CA GLY A 214 -25.29 30.52 -2.24
C GLY A 214 -23.92 30.66 -2.90
N LEU A 215 -23.49 31.89 -3.18
CA LEU A 215 -22.12 32.24 -3.57
C LEU A 215 -21.25 32.39 -2.32
N PHE A 216 -20.32 31.48 -2.06
CA PHE A 216 -19.40 31.54 -0.92
C PHE A 216 -17.96 31.81 -1.37
N GLY A 217 -17.09 32.16 -0.42
CA GLY A 217 -15.67 32.35 -0.71
C GLY A 217 -14.85 32.76 0.50
N GLY A 218 -13.58 33.09 0.27
CA GLY A 218 -12.68 33.56 1.32
C GLY A 218 -11.23 33.62 0.90
N VAL A 219 -10.39 34.00 1.86
CA VAL A 219 -8.94 34.13 1.72
C VAL A 219 -8.28 33.44 2.90
N GLU A 220 -7.33 32.55 2.62
CA GLU A 220 -6.34 32.11 3.60
C GLU A 220 -5.01 32.82 3.31
N TYR A 221 -4.39 33.40 4.33
CA TYR A 221 -3.08 34.04 4.27
C TYR A 221 -2.09 33.23 5.11
N GLN A 222 -1.09 32.65 4.47
CA GLN A 222 0.01 31.95 5.14
C GLN A 222 0.98 33.00 5.66
N THR A 223 1.05 33.18 6.98
CA THR A 223 1.88 34.26 7.53
C THR A 223 3.36 33.88 7.53
N PRO A 224 4.29 34.85 7.59
CA PRO A 224 5.72 34.58 7.78
C PRO A 224 6.07 33.80 9.06
N LEU A 225 5.13 33.62 9.99
CA LEU A 225 5.30 32.75 11.16
C LEU A 225 5.02 31.30 10.75
N ARG A 226 6.06 30.46 10.77
CA ARG A 226 5.99 29.05 10.34
C ARG A 226 4.78 28.32 10.93
N GLY A 227 3.92 27.82 10.04
CA GLY A 227 2.74 27.03 10.41
C GLY A 227 1.51 27.85 10.81
N LEU A 228 1.54 29.18 10.81
CA LEU A 228 0.39 30.03 11.12
C LEU A 228 -0.28 30.57 9.84
N SER A 229 -1.51 30.12 9.59
CA SER A 229 -2.43 30.72 8.60
C SER A 229 -3.49 31.59 9.28
N LEU A 230 -3.88 32.68 8.65
CA LEU A 230 -5.08 33.46 8.98
C LEU A 230 -6.16 33.24 7.91
N LYS A 231 -7.43 33.16 8.31
CA LYS A 231 -8.58 32.92 7.42
C LYS A 231 -9.65 34.00 7.57
N VAL A 232 -10.17 34.45 6.43
CA VAL A 232 -11.40 35.25 6.33
C VAL A 232 -12.32 34.54 5.33
N GLU A 233 -13.58 34.32 5.72
CA GLU A 233 -14.55 33.52 4.97
C GLU A 233 -15.90 34.26 4.89
N TYR A 234 -16.53 34.23 3.72
CA TYR A 234 -17.92 34.63 3.50
C TYR A 234 -18.80 33.37 3.46
N ASP A 235 -19.72 33.29 4.41
CA ASP A 235 -20.51 32.10 4.74
C ASP A 235 -21.97 32.28 4.30
N THR A 236 -22.42 31.46 3.35
CA THR A 236 -23.81 31.47 2.84
C THR A 236 -24.73 30.44 3.49
N ASN A 237 -24.31 29.81 4.59
CA ASN A 237 -25.23 29.03 5.40
C ASN A 237 -26.12 30.00 6.20
N SER A 238 -27.43 30.00 5.94
CA SER A 238 -28.37 30.86 6.66
C SER A 238 -28.64 30.38 8.08
N TYR A 239 -28.37 29.10 8.37
CA TYR A 239 -28.68 28.41 9.63
C TYR A 239 -30.16 28.53 10.07
N ALA A 240 -31.06 29.01 9.20
CA ALA A 240 -32.39 29.49 9.56
C ALA A 240 -33.50 28.43 9.46
N THR A 241 -33.25 27.29 8.81
CA THR A 241 -34.26 26.27 8.49
C THR A 241 -34.74 25.43 9.69
N ARG A 242 -34.18 25.61 10.89
CA ARG A 242 -34.59 24.88 12.11
C ARG A 242 -34.41 25.76 13.35
N GLU A 243 -35.35 25.70 14.31
CA GLU A 243 -35.38 26.47 15.59
C GLU A 243 -34.22 26.17 16.57
N ILE A 244 -33.22 25.42 16.11
CA ILE A 244 -32.11 24.82 16.87
C ILE A 244 -30.99 25.84 17.17
N LEU A 245 -30.95 26.94 16.40
CA LEU A 245 -29.80 27.80 16.23
C LEU A 245 -30.15 29.29 16.40
N LYS A 246 -29.18 30.08 16.87
CA LYS A 246 -29.24 31.54 16.76
C LYS A 246 -28.84 31.93 15.33
N PRO A 247 -29.64 32.73 14.60
CA PRO A 247 -29.28 33.21 13.26
C PRO A 247 -27.90 33.89 13.23
N PRO A 248 -27.20 33.84 12.09
CA PRO A 248 -25.92 34.52 11.94
C PRO A 248 -26.10 36.04 12.03
N THR A 249 -25.32 36.68 12.91
CA THR A 249 -25.31 38.15 13.04
C THR A 249 -24.52 38.85 11.94
N ARG A 250 -23.58 38.13 11.31
CA ARG A 250 -22.83 38.51 10.11
C ARG A 250 -22.49 37.24 9.31
N PRO A 251 -22.54 37.25 7.96
CA PRO A 251 -22.13 36.14 7.10
C PRO A 251 -20.61 36.13 6.88
N ILE A 252 -19.82 36.53 7.89
CA ILE A 252 -18.35 36.61 7.79
C ILE A 252 -17.74 35.91 9.00
N ASN A 253 -16.87 34.96 8.71
CA ASN A 253 -16.15 34.14 9.67
C ASN A 253 -14.64 34.49 9.61
N PHE A 254 -13.99 34.54 10.78
CA PHE A 254 -12.57 34.83 10.93
C PHE A 254 -11.89 33.70 11.70
N GLY A 255 -10.65 33.35 11.37
CA GLY A 255 -9.93 32.31 12.10
C GLY A 255 -8.42 32.37 11.97
N ALA A 256 -7.75 31.66 12.87
CA ALA A 256 -6.31 31.41 12.86
C ALA A 256 -6.07 29.91 13.01
N VAL A 257 -5.21 29.35 12.15
CA VAL A 257 -4.82 27.94 12.15
C VAL A 257 -3.32 27.87 12.40
N PHE A 258 -2.89 27.11 13.41
CA PHE A 258 -1.50 26.94 13.79
C PHE A 258 -1.09 25.46 13.77
N ARG A 259 -0.09 25.15 12.95
CA ARG A 259 0.53 23.83 12.79
C ARG A 259 1.99 23.87 13.27
N PRO A 260 2.25 23.70 14.59
CA PRO A 260 3.61 23.68 15.13
C PRO A 260 4.39 22.41 14.74
N TYR A 261 3.70 21.33 14.43
CA TYR A 261 4.25 20.05 13.99
C TYR A 261 3.40 19.49 12.86
N ASP A 262 3.98 18.76 11.92
CA ASP A 262 3.25 18.26 10.75
C ASP A 262 2.13 17.27 11.13
N TRP A 263 2.26 16.59 12.27
CA TRP A 263 1.24 15.70 12.84
C TRP A 263 0.13 16.39 13.64
N PHE A 264 0.19 17.71 13.90
CA PHE A 264 -0.76 18.42 14.77
C PHE A 264 -1.15 19.82 14.27
N GLU A 265 -2.45 20.06 14.19
CA GLU A 265 -3.05 21.36 13.87
C GLU A 265 -4.04 21.81 14.95
N LEU A 266 -3.89 23.06 15.40
CA LEU A 266 -4.82 23.78 16.26
C LEU A 266 -5.48 24.91 15.47
N SER A 267 -6.78 25.14 15.67
CA SER A 267 -7.53 26.21 15.01
C SER A 267 -8.48 26.89 15.99
N VAL A 268 -8.58 28.21 15.91
CA VAL A 268 -9.51 29.05 16.67
C VAL A 268 -10.20 30.02 15.73
N GLY A 269 -11.50 30.27 15.93
CA GLY A 269 -12.28 31.13 15.05
C GLY A 269 -13.39 31.90 15.74
N ARG A 270 -13.86 32.95 15.06
CA ARG A 270 -15.08 33.71 15.36
C ARG A 270 -16.01 33.62 14.15
N GLU A 271 -17.12 32.94 14.32
CA GLU A 271 -18.04 32.58 13.25
C GLU A 271 -19.42 33.19 13.47
N ARG A 272 -20.16 33.43 12.38
CA ARG A 272 -21.54 33.94 12.37
C ARG A 272 -21.70 35.28 13.13
N GLY A 273 -20.57 35.98 13.34
CA GLY A 273 -20.35 37.07 14.31
C GLY A 273 -20.53 36.72 15.80
N ASN A 274 -21.33 35.70 16.13
CA ASN A 274 -21.82 35.41 17.48
C ASN A 274 -21.18 34.17 18.15
N THR A 275 -20.50 33.31 17.38
CA THR A 275 -20.00 31.99 17.81
C THR A 275 -18.47 32.01 17.90
N THR A 276 -17.90 31.31 18.89
CA THR A 276 -16.46 31.01 18.93
C THR A 276 -16.25 29.54 18.59
N MET A 277 -15.31 29.27 17.69
CA MET A 277 -14.91 27.94 17.25
C MET A 277 -13.55 27.56 17.84
N LEU A 278 -13.39 26.29 18.22
CA LEU A 278 -12.12 25.65 18.54
C LEU A 278 -12.05 24.29 17.84
N ARG A 279 -10.94 24.02 17.14
CA ARG A 279 -10.71 22.75 16.43
C ARG A 279 -9.28 22.25 16.64
N PHE A 280 -9.16 20.94 16.77
CA PHE A 280 -7.90 20.20 16.89
C PHE A 280 -7.86 19.14 15.79
N THR A 281 -6.70 18.83 15.23
CA THR A 281 -6.57 17.77 14.23
C THR A 281 -5.21 17.09 14.33
N LEU A 282 -5.23 15.76 14.43
CA LEU A 282 -4.07 14.87 14.31
C LEU A 282 -3.94 14.44 12.85
N ARG A 283 -2.72 14.39 12.32
CA ARG A 283 -2.39 14.21 10.89
C ARG A 283 -1.34 13.10 10.72
N THR A 284 -1.49 12.25 9.69
CA THR A 284 -0.50 11.25 9.25
C THR A 284 -0.72 10.90 7.78
N ASN A 285 0.25 10.28 7.09
CA ASN A 285 0.06 9.78 5.72
C ASN A 285 0.23 8.26 5.70
N PHE A 286 -0.74 7.53 5.14
CA PHE A 286 -0.69 6.08 5.01
C PHE A 286 0.28 5.56 3.93
N ASN A 287 0.83 6.42 3.06
CA ASN A 287 1.98 6.05 2.24
C ASN A 287 3.28 6.23 3.06
N ASP A 288 3.48 7.41 3.65
CA ASP A 288 4.73 7.80 4.34
C ASP A 288 4.88 7.26 5.78
N ALA A 289 3.93 6.48 6.29
CA ALA A 289 3.91 5.98 7.67
C ALA A 289 4.99 4.90 7.92
N VAL A 290 6.23 5.34 8.08
CA VAL A 290 7.36 4.52 8.56
C VAL A 290 7.08 4.05 9.99
N GLY A 291 7.02 2.73 10.17
CA GLY A 291 6.84 2.13 11.49
C GLY A 291 8.06 2.29 12.40
N VAL A 292 7.89 2.08 13.71
CA VAL A 292 9.00 2.12 14.67
C VAL A 292 10.12 1.14 14.29
N SER A 293 11.38 1.55 14.53
CA SER A 293 12.57 0.78 14.14
C SER A 293 12.57 -0.64 14.72
N LYS A 294 13.04 -1.60 13.92
CA LYS A 294 13.01 -3.03 14.24
C LYS A 294 14.25 -3.46 15.00
N ILE A 295 14.05 -4.31 16.02
CA ILE A 295 15.09 -5.01 16.79
C ILE A 295 15.05 -6.53 16.54
N ASP A 296 14.48 -6.94 15.42
CA ASP A 296 14.48 -8.33 14.97
C ASP A 296 15.89 -8.77 14.56
N SER A 297 16.14 -10.08 14.54
CA SER A 297 17.37 -10.61 13.95
C SER A 297 17.48 -10.17 12.49
N THR A 298 18.66 -9.67 12.10
CA THR A 298 19.02 -9.43 10.70
C THR A 298 18.90 -10.72 9.90
N LEU A 299 18.72 -10.60 8.58
CA LEU A 299 18.83 -11.75 7.68
C LEU A 299 20.15 -12.49 7.94
N PRO A 300 20.14 -13.83 8.04
CA PRO A 300 21.37 -14.59 8.26
C PRO A 300 22.27 -14.48 7.02
N PRO A 301 23.57 -14.14 7.16
CA PRO A 301 24.47 -14.05 6.03
C PRO A 301 24.60 -15.41 5.34
N ILE A 302 24.89 -15.41 4.05
CA ILE A 302 25.25 -16.62 3.31
C ILE A 302 26.55 -17.18 3.89
N ALA A 303 26.55 -18.47 4.19
CA ALA A 303 27.69 -19.20 4.71
C ALA A 303 28.33 -20.07 3.61
N PRO A 304 29.65 -20.32 3.66
CA PRO A 304 30.33 -21.18 2.69
C PRO A 304 29.67 -22.55 2.54
N ARG A 305 29.48 -22.98 1.29
CA ARG A 305 28.85 -24.25 0.93
C ARG A 305 29.51 -25.43 1.63
N ARG A 306 28.73 -26.26 2.34
CA ARG A 306 29.24 -27.35 3.19
C ARG A 306 29.44 -28.65 2.39
N PRO A 307 30.61 -29.31 2.46
CA PRO A 307 30.82 -30.58 1.75
C PRO A 307 29.89 -31.68 2.28
N LEU A 308 29.56 -32.67 1.45
CA LEU A 308 28.64 -33.76 1.80
C LEU A 308 29.10 -34.57 3.04
N SER A 309 30.41 -34.67 3.26
CA SER A 309 31.01 -35.27 4.47
C SER A 309 30.55 -34.61 5.77
N ALA A 310 30.18 -33.32 5.75
CA ALA A 310 29.65 -32.61 6.91
C ALA A 310 28.18 -32.98 7.24
N PHE A 311 27.56 -33.92 6.53
CA PHE A 311 26.19 -34.41 6.75
C PHE A 311 26.12 -35.91 7.05
N THR A 312 27.22 -36.63 6.94
CA THR A 312 27.34 -37.98 7.52
C THR A 312 27.60 -37.83 9.02
N PRO A 313 26.92 -38.58 9.91
CA PRO A 313 27.28 -38.59 11.32
C PRO A 313 28.71 -39.09 11.50
N THR A 314 29.48 -38.43 12.36
CA THR A 314 30.74 -39.00 12.83
C THR A 314 30.41 -40.35 13.51
N PRO A 315 31.03 -41.48 13.13
CA PRO A 315 30.92 -42.68 13.94
C PRO A 315 31.40 -42.35 15.37
N GLN A 316 30.72 -42.90 16.38
CA GLN A 316 31.20 -42.84 17.76
C GLN A 316 32.53 -43.58 17.81
N VAL A 317 33.64 -42.84 17.73
CA VAL A 317 34.99 -43.41 17.84
C VAL A 317 35.17 -43.81 19.29
N GLU A 318 35.15 -45.10 19.58
CA GLU A 318 35.68 -45.63 20.84
C GLU A 318 37.08 -45.06 21.03
N GLU A 319 37.34 -44.47 22.20
CA GLU A 319 38.54 -43.69 22.47
C GLU A 319 39.75 -44.62 22.65
N VAL A 320 40.27 -45.15 21.54
CA VAL A 320 41.49 -45.95 21.49
C VAL A 320 42.69 -45.03 21.72
N VAL A 321 42.92 -44.73 23.00
CA VAL A 321 44.10 -44.00 23.49
C VAL A 321 45.36 -44.67 22.96
N ARG A 322 46.08 -44.00 22.05
CA ARG A 322 47.41 -44.41 21.61
C ARG A 322 48.48 -43.64 22.40
N PRO A 323 49.58 -44.30 22.84
CA PRO A 323 50.62 -43.63 23.59
C PRO A 323 51.30 -42.49 22.82
N ILE A 324 51.59 -41.40 23.51
CA ILE A 324 52.34 -40.27 22.96
C ILE A 324 53.82 -40.68 22.81
N ALA A 325 54.34 -40.63 21.59
CA ALA A 325 55.77 -40.76 21.33
C ALA A 325 56.46 -39.39 21.46
N VAL A 326 57.56 -39.32 22.20
CA VAL A 326 58.31 -38.08 22.47
C VAL A 326 59.36 -37.84 21.36
N PRO A 327 59.34 -36.70 20.64
CA PRO A 327 60.42 -36.30 19.76
C PRO A 327 61.62 -35.75 20.55
N ALA A 328 62.85 -36.12 20.14
CA ALA A 328 64.08 -35.56 20.70
C ALA A 328 64.44 -34.19 20.06
N THR A 329 65.29 -33.42 20.74
CA THR A 329 65.58 -32.01 20.46
C THR A 329 66.66 -31.76 19.39
N ALA A 330 66.48 -30.67 18.64
CA ALA A 330 67.53 -29.96 17.89
C ALA A 330 67.28 -28.43 17.99
N PRO A 331 68.30 -27.55 17.84
CA PRO A 331 68.29 -26.21 18.45
C PRO A 331 67.74 -25.05 17.59
N ALA A 332 67.63 -23.89 18.22
CA ALA A 332 66.92 -22.69 17.74
C ALA A 332 67.80 -21.64 17.02
N PRO A 333 67.19 -20.69 16.30
CA PRO A 333 67.68 -19.31 16.11
C PRO A 333 67.02 -18.31 17.09
N ALA A 334 67.63 -17.12 17.25
CA ALA A 334 67.17 -16.08 18.18
C ALA A 334 66.45 -14.89 17.48
N ALA A 335 65.78 -14.03 18.26
CA ALA A 335 65.00 -12.87 17.82
C ALA A 335 65.86 -11.62 17.51
N PRO A 336 65.25 -10.52 16.98
CA PRO A 336 64.89 -9.40 17.89
C PRO A 336 63.60 -8.61 17.52
N PRO A 337 63.08 -7.71 18.42
CA PRO A 337 61.92 -6.85 18.15
C PRO A 337 62.12 -5.31 18.33
N VAL A 338 61.47 -4.49 17.46
CA VAL A 338 60.61 -3.28 17.77
C VAL A 338 61.24 -2.02 18.48
N PRO A 339 60.85 -0.73 18.26
CA PRO A 339 60.34 0.09 17.12
C PRO A 339 61.14 1.47 16.97
N PRO A 340 60.60 2.71 16.77
CA PRO A 340 59.76 3.33 15.71
C PRO A 340 60.31 4.64 15.01
N ALA A 341 59.68 5.04 13.88
CA ALA A 341 59.38 6.42 13.38
C ALA A 341 60.38 7.39 12.64
N ALA A 342 59.84 8.00 11.55
CA ALA A 342 60.01 9.37 10.99
C ALA A 342 60.85 9.69 9.70
N ALA A 343 60.32 10.65 8.90
CA ALA A 343 60.90 11.44 7.77
C ALA A 343 60.89 10.90 6.29
N LEU A 344 61.09 11.81 5.32
CA LEU A 344 60.79 11.79 3.86
C LEU A 344 61.93 12.49 3.04
N PRO A 345 61.97 12.60 1.67
CA PRO A 345 61.20 12.00 0.53
C PRO A 345 62.20 11.27 -0.46
N PRO A 346 62.36 11.49 -1.82
CA PRO A 346 61.48 11.92 -2.95
C PRO A 346 61.62 11.17 -4.34
N ARG A 347 60.47 10.74 -4.90
CA ARG A 347 59.95 10.93 -6.29
C ARG A 347 60.58 10.39 -7.63
N ARG A 348 59.61 9.92 -8.46
CA ARG A 348 59.38 10.05 -9.93
C ARG A 348 60.03 9.08 -10.94
N GLY A 349 59.14 8.36 -11.65
CA GLY A 349 59.36 7.70 -12.94
C GLY A 349 58.07 7.63 -13.78
N ASP A 350 58.08 8.30 -14.94
CA ASP A 350 57.25 8.16 -16.14
C ASP A 350 55.74 8.49 -16.19
N GLU A 351 54.84 8.08 -15.28
CA GLU A 351 53.40 8.43 -15.44
C GLU A 351 53.17 9.95 -15.44
N GLY A 352 53.76 10.65 -14.46
CA GLY A 352 53.68 12.11 -14.36
C GLY A 352 54.31 12.87 -15.53
N ARG A 353 55.21 12.25 -16.31
CA ARG A 353 55.79 12.87 -17.51
C ARG A 353 54.81 12.90 -18.68
N ARG A 354 53.97 11.86 -18.83
CA ARG A 354 52.97 11.79 -19.92
C ARG A 354 51.88 12.84 -19.72
N VAL A 355 51.41 12.99 -18.49
CA VAL A 355 50.41 14.02 -18.12
C VAL A 355 50.98 15.43 -18.30
N GLU A 356 52.20 15.70 -17.82
CA GLU A 356 52.88 17.00 -18.03
C GLU A 356 53.11 17.30 -19.52
N ALA A 357 53.40 16.29 -20.35
CA ALA A 357 53.55 16.46 -21.80
C ALA A 357 52.23 16.76 -22.52
N PHE A 358 51.12 16.09 -22.15
CA PHE A 358 49.81 16.30 -22.77
C PHE A 358 49.28 17.72 -22.53
N TYR A 359 49.35 18.23 -21.30
CA TYR A 359 48.99 19.62 -21.01
C TYR A 359 49.95 20.62 -21.70
N ALA A 360 51.23 20.29 -21.88
CA ALA A 360 52.19 21.10 -22.63
C ALA A 360 52.05 21.01 -24.18
N GLU A 361 51.17 20.15 -24.70
CA GLU A 361 50.72 20.16 -26.10
C GLU A 361 49.48 21.06 -26.24
N LEU A 362 48.50 20.88 -25.34
CA LEU A 362 47.31 21.72 -25.21
C LEU A 362 47.66 23.21 -25.10
N ASP A 363 48.56 23.60 -24.20
CA ASP A 363 49.08 24.98 -24.07
C ASP A 363 49.74 25.49 -25.36
N ARG A 364 50.38 24.61 -26.14
CA ARG A 364 51.13 25.00 -27.35
C ARG A 364 50.22 25.24 -28.56
N GLN A 365 49.15 24.46 -28.69
CA GLN A 365 48.08 24.71 -29.66
C GLN A 365 47.10 25.79 -29.18
N GLY A 366 47.20 26.18 -27.90
CA GLY A 366 46.43 27.24 -27.29
C GLY A 366 45.02 26.81 -26.92
N ALA A 367 44.83 25.61 -26.38
CA ALA A 367 43.55 25.07 -25.98
C ALA A 367 43.57 24.54 -24.54
N ASN A 368 42.44 24.66 -23.84
CA ASN A 368 42.23 24.08 -22.52
C ASN A 368 41.44 22.78 -22.62
N LEU A 369 41.75 21.81 -21.78
CA LEU A 369 40.94 20.62 -21.56
C LEU A 369 39.77 20.96 -20.61
N GLU A 370 38.54 20.71 -21.05
CA GLU A 370 37.33 20.95 -20.24
C GLU A 370 36.91 19.68 -19.48
N SER A 371 36.94 18.51 -20.13
CA SER A 371 36.66 17.22 -19.49
C SER A 371 37.27 16.04 -20.24
N ILE A 372 37.45 14.92 -19.53
CA ILE A 372 37.70 13.60 -20.10
C ILE A 372 36.64 12.64 -19.54
N VAL A 373 36.03 11.85 -20.40
CA VAL A 373 35.10 10.77 -20.02
C VAL A 373 35.49 9.50 -20.77
N THR A 374 35.79 8.42 -20.04
CA THR A 374 36.01 7.09 -20.62
C THR A 374 34.72 6.28 -20.59
N VAL A 375 34.30 5.74 -21.73
CA VAL A 375 33.09 4.92 -21.88
C VAL A 375 33.47 3.61 -22.56
N GLY A 376 33.47 2.51 -21.80
CA GLY A 376 34.01 1.23 -22.28
C GLY A 376 35.49 1.36 -22.65
N GLN A 377 35.84 0.98 -23.87
CA GLN A 377 37.20 1.07 -24.42
C GLN A 377 37.46 2.37 -25.20
N GLU A 378 36.64 3.40 -25.04
CA GLU A 378 36.76 4.66 -25.77
C GLU A 378 36.94 5.84 -24.80
N ALA A 379 37.80 6.80 -25.17
CA ALA A 379 38.01 8.03 -24.39
C ALA A 379 37.53 9.27 -25.16
N TYR A 380 36.70 10.08 -24.49
CA TYR A 380 36.12 11.31 -25.03
C TYR A 380 36.75 12.50 -24.33
N LEU A 381 37.32 13.44 -25.10
CA LEU A 381 37.98 14.64 -24.60
C LEU A 381 37.30 15.89 -25.16
N ALA A 382 36.81 16.74 -24.27
CA ALA A 382 36.30 18.07 -24.61
C ALA A 382 37.42 19.10 -24.47
N VAL A 383 37.67 19.88 -25.52
CA VAL A 383 38.70 20.94 -25.53
C VAL A 383 38.12 22.27 -25.99
N VAL A 384 38.59 23.37 -25.42
CA VAL A 384 38.14 24.74 -25.72
C VAL A 384 39.34 25.57 -26.14
N ALA A 385 39.27 26.18 -27.33
CA ALA A 385 40.32 27.02 -27.86
C ALA A 385 40.41 28.37 -27.11
N THR A 386 41.63 28.77 -26.74
CA THR A 386 41.95 30.17 -26.38
C THR A 386 42.30 31.03 -27.61
N ARG A 387 42.55 30.38 -28.77
CA ARG A 387 42.69 31.00 -30.10
C ARG A 387 42.00 30.10 -31.14
N PRO A 388 40.94 30.54 -31.84
CA PRO A 388 40.13 29.63 -32.67
C PRO A 388 40.86 28.97 -33.85
N ASP A 389 41.92 29.60 -34.37
CA ASP A 389 42.51 29.23 -35.66
C ASP A 389 43.69 28.23 -35.58
N SER A 390 43.99 27.66 -34.40
CA SER A 390 45.22 26.86 -34.16
C SER A 390 45.02 25.42 -33.65
N LEU A 391 43.79 24.89 -33.62
CA LEU A 391 43.50 23.51 -33.19
C LEU A 391 43.68 22.47 -34.31
N ASP A 392 44.64 21.55 -34.14
CA ASP A 392 44.75 20.33 -34.95
C ASP A 392 44.18 19.12 -34.19
N LEU A 393 42.85 19.02 -34.23
CA LEU A 393 42.08 17.96 -33.55
C LEU A 393 42.46 16.55 -34.02
N GLN A 394 42.87 16.40 -35.29
CA GLN A 394 43.31 15.12 -35.84
C GLN A 394 44.60 14.66 -35.16
N ARG A 395 45.58 15.55 -35.08
CA ARG A 395 46.83 15.28 -34.38
C ARG A 395 46.63 15.09 -32.88
N MET A 396 45.81 15.92 -32.23
CA MET A 396 45.50 15.79 -30.81
C MET A 396 44.87 14.43 -30.47
N ALA A 397 43.93 13.94 -31.30
CA ALA A 397 43.33 12.63 -31.08
C ALA A 397 44.34 11.48 -31.24
N GLN A 398 45.24 11.56 -32.23
CA GLN A 398 46.29 10.56 -32.44
C GLN A 398 47.34 10.56 -31.31
N GLU A 399 47.77 11.74 -30.86
CA GLU A 399 48.74 11.87 -29.76
C GLU A 399 48.10 11.47 -28.41
N ALA A 400 46.82 11.77 -28.17
CA ALA A 400 46.09 11.29 -26.99
C ALA A 400 45.93 9.77 -26.97
N LEU A 401 45.54 9.15 -28.09
CA LEU A 401 45.46 7.68 -28.22
C LEU A 401 46.80 7.01 -27.92
N ALA A 402 47.90 7.58 -28.40
CA ALA A 402 49.26 7.07 -28.14
C ALA A 402 49.75 7.23 -26.68
N MET A 403 49.06 8.02 -25.85
CA MET A 403 49.43 8.28 -24.45
C MET A 403 48.55 7.57 -23.42
N LEU A 404 47.33 7.19 -23.79
CA LEU A 404 46.34 6.53 -22.93
C LEU A 404 46.65 5.03 -22.67
N PRO A 405 45.94 4.38 -21.73
CA PRO A 405 46.08 2.95 -21.47
C PRO A 405 45.77 2.09 -22.71
N PRO A 406 46.48 0.96 -22.92
CA PRO A 406 46.39 0.15 -24.16
C PRO A 406 45.06 -0.62 -24.32
N ASP A 407 44.21 -0.60 -23.30
CA ASP A 407 42.82 -1.06 -23.31
C ASP A 407 41.84 -0.03 -23.89
N VAL A 408 42.27 1.22 -24.13
CA VAL A 408 41.55 2.23 -24.91
C VAL A 408 41.88 2.06 -26.40
N VAL A 409 40.87 1.71 -27.22
CA VAL A 409 41.04 1.41 -28.65
C VAL A 409 40.75 2.59 -29.57
N ALA A 410 39.97 3.57 -29.09
CA ALA A 410 39.59 4.77 -29.83
C ALA A 410 39.53 6.01 -28.92
N VAL A 411 39.84 7.17 -29.50
CA VAL A 411 39.78 8.48 -28.84
C VAL A 411 39.01 9.47 -29.70
N LEU A 412 38.07 10.17 -29.09
CA LEU A 412 37.32 11.26 -29.71
C LEU A 412 37.68 12.60 -29.05
N VAL A 413 38.08 13.57 -29.86
CA VAL A 413 38.36 14.94 -29.41
C VAL A 413 37.36 15.90 -30.05
N SER A 414 36.65 16.67 -29.22
CA SER A 414 35.65 17.64 -29.65
C SER A 414 36.06 19.06 -29.28
N ASP A 415 36.03 19.97 -30.26
CA ASP A 415 36.11 21.41 -30.01
C ASP A 415 34.77 21.94 -29.48
N MET A 416 34.81 22.54 -28.30
CA MET A 416 33.68 23.11 -27.57
C MET A 416 33.68 24.65 -27.58
N THR A 417 34.52 25.28 -28.41
CA THR A 417 34.67 26.75 -28.47
C THR A 417 33.36 27.43 -28.89
N PRO A 418 32.79 28.35 -28.07
CA PRO A 418 31.49 28.96 -28.36
C PRO A 418 31.43 29.66 -29.72
N GLY A 419 30.54 29.17 -30.60
CA GLY A 419 30.36 29.68 -31.97
C GLY A 419 31.05 28.84 -33.06
N MET A 420 32.02 27.99 -32.70
CA MET A 420 32.62 26.98 -33.61
C MET A 420 31.89 25.64 -33.43
N ALA A 421 30.80 25.42 -34.16
CA ALA A 421 29.96 24.24 -33.95
C ALA A 421 30.62 22.93 -34.45
N GLY A 422 30.94 22.04 -33.50
CA GLY A 422 30.95 20.59 -33.74
C GLY A 422 32.10 20.02 -34.57
N ARG A 423 33.32 20.57 -34.47
CA ARG A 423 34.50 19.89 -35.02
C ARG A 423 34.90 18.75 -34.08
N LEU A 424 34.63 17.52 -34.52
CA LEU A 424 34.89 16.27 -33.82
C LEU A 424 35.87 15.42 -34.65
N TYR A 425 36.90 14.86 -34.01
CA TYR A 425 37.80 13.90 -34.67
C TYR A 425 37.95 12.62 -33.84
N ARG A 426 37.90 11.47 -34.52
CA ARG A 426 38.08 10.12 -33.94
C ARG A 426 39.38 9.51 -34.44
N ALA A 427 40.29 9.15 -33.52
CA ALA A 427 41.50 8.38 -33.81
C ALA A 427 41.38 6.98 -33.21
N GLU A 428 41.85 5.96 -33.93
CA GLU A 428 41.73 4.55 -33.55
C GLU A 428 43.03 3.80 -33.86
N HIS A 429 43.27 2.69 -33.18
CA HIS A 429 44.40 1.84 -33.54
C HIS A 429 44.16 1.14 -34.91
N PRO A 430 45.19 0.97 -35.78
CA PRO A 430 45.01 0.59 -37.20
C PRO A 430 44.39 -0.79 -37.54
N HIS A 431 43.79 -1.49 -36.57
CA HIS A 431 43.07 -2.74 -36.76
C HIS A 431 41.65 -2.72 -36.16
N ALA A 432 41.15 -1.57 -35.69
CA ALA A 432 39.84 -1.40 -35.07
C ALA A 432 38.68 -1.12 -36.07
N ALA A 433 38.75 -1.62 -37.30
CA ALA A 433 37.67 -1.43 -38.27
C ALA A 433 36.42 -2.23 -37.86
N ARG A 434 35.34 -1.54 -37.47
CA ARG A 434 33.99 -2.11 -37.33
C ARG A 434 33.09 -1.69 -38.50
N GLU A 435 32.17 -2.59 -38.84
CA GLU A 435 31.09 -2.35 -39.81
C GLU A 435 30.02 -1.40 -39.23
N PRO A 436 29.20 -0.73 -40.07
CA PRO A 436 28.26 0.29 -39.62
C PRO A 436 27.13 -0.23 -38.71
N ASP A 437 26.50 0.69 -37.96
CA ASP A 437 25.55 0.39 -36.87
C ASP A 437 24.27 -0.32 -37.35
N ALA A 438 24.24 -1.65 -37.17
CA ALA A 438 23.10 -2.50 -37.49
C ALA A 438 21.77 -2.09 -36.83
N GLY A 439 21.80 -1.36 -35.70
CA GLY A 439 20.60 -0.83 -35.04
C GLY A 439 19.92 0.28 -35.85
N ALA A 440 20.68 1.12 -36.55
CA ALA A 440 20.13 2.15 -37.42
C ALA A 440 19.46 1.53 -38.65
N GLU A 441 20.15 0.63 -39.35
CA GLU A 441 19.57 -0.08 -40.51
C GLU A 441 18.33 -0.92 -40.14
N ALA A 442 18.33 -1.53 -38.95
CA ALA A 442 17.15 -2.22 -38.43
C ALA A 442 15.98 -1.26 -38.20
N LEU A 443 16.22 -0.06 -37.65
CA LEU A 443 15.18 0.95 -37.41
C LEU A 443 14.56 1.46 -38.73
N TYR A 444 15.39 1.85 -39.70
CA TYR A 444 14.92 2.32 -41.02
C TYR A 444 14.12 1.24 -41.76
N ARG A 445 14.57 -0.02 -41.71
CA ARG A 445 13.86 -1.15 -42.32
C ARG A 445 12.53 -1.44 -41.65
N LEU A 446 12.51 -1.59 -40.33
CA LEU A 446 11.32 -2.04 -39.59
C LEU A 446 10.20 -0.99 -39.55
N LEU A 447 10.52 0.32 -39.58
CA LEU A 447 9.50 1.37 -39.72
C LEU A 447 9.09 1.57 -41.19
N GLY A 448 9.99 1.36 -42.15
CA GLY A 448 9.66 1.35 -43.58
C GLY A 448 8.68 0.23 -43.96
N GLU A 449 8.83 -0.97 -43.37
CA GLU A 449 7.90 -2.09 -43.52
C GLU A 449 6.46 -1.77 -43.03
N ASP A 450 6.31 -0.84 -42.08
CA ASP A 450 5.02 -0.37 -41.53
C ASP A 450 4.51 0.94 -42.19
N GLY A 451 5.13 1.35 -43.30
CA GLY A 451 4.72 2.52 -44.10
C GLY A 451 5.15 3.89 -43.55
N LEU A 452 6.17 3.93 -42.68
CA LEU A 452 6.70 5.14 -42.07
C LEU A 452 8.11 5.48 -42.58
N GLU A 453 8.25 6.66 -43.18
CA GLU A 453 9.55 7.26 -43.48
C GLU A 453 10.10 7.97 -42.24
N ILE A 454 11.37 7.74 -41.91
CA ILE A 454 12.04 8.42 -40.80
C ILE A 454 12.69 9.71 -41.30
N GLN A 455 12.30 10.83 -40.70
CA GLN A 455 12.82 12.17 -41.00
C GLN A 455 14.02 12.55 -40.12
N GLU A 456 14.01 12.12 -38.85
CA GLU A 456 15.05 12.45 -37.87
C GLU A 456 15.13 11.38 -36.77
N VAL A 457 16.33 11.09 -36.27
CA VAL A 457 16.54 10.30 -35.04
C VAL A 457 17.47 11.08 -34.13
N VAL A 458 17.00 11.41 -32.93
CA VAL A 458 17.77 12.16 -31.93
C VAL A 458 17.88 11.31 -30.66
N LEU A 459 19.11 10.96 -30.28
CA LEU A 459 19.41 10.27 -29.02
C LEU A 459 19.88 11.30 -27.99
N ILE A 460 19.24 11.32 -26.82
CA ILE A 460 19.54 12.25 -25.73
C ILE A 460 19.60 11.44 -24.43
N GLY A 461 20.82 11.06 -24.02
CA GLY A 461 21.02 10.16 -22.89
C GLY A 461 20.40 8.78 -23.16
N ASP A 462 19.48 8.35 -22.29
CA ASP A 462 18.70 7.12 -22.40
C ASP A 462 17.41 7.26 -23.22
N THR A 463 17.17 8.44 -23.81
CA THR A 463 15.91 8.76 -24.48
C THR A 463 16.12 8.94 -25.99
N ALA A 464 15.41 8.15 -26.80
CA ALA A 464 15.35 8.32 -28.25
C ALA A 464 14.09 9.08 -28.68
N ARG A 465 14.25 9.99 -29.63
CA ARG A 465 13.16 10.63 -30.37
C ARG A 465 13.30 10.30 -31.85
N VAL A 466 12.28 9.70 -32.43
CA VAL A 466 12.20 9.36 -33.86
C VAL A 466 11.08 10.17 -34.49
N GLN A 467 11.40 11.02 -35.46
CA GLN A 467 10.41 11.78 -36.21
C GLN A 467 10.05 11.05 -37.50
N VAL A 468 8.77 10.83 -37.76
CA VAL A 468 8.28 10.02 -38.88
C VAL A 468 7.18 10.71 -39.70
N THR A 469 7.13 10.40 -41.00
CA THR A 469 6.06 10.77 -41.93
C THR A 469 5.43 9.53 -42.55
N PRO A 470 4.10 9.47 -42.77
CA PRO A 470 3.47 8.34 -43.45
C PRO A 470 3.74 8.42 -44.96
N ALA A 471 4.30 7.37 -45.55
CA ALA A 471 4.60 7.32 -46.98
C ALA A 471 3.32 7.41 -47.85
N ASP A 472 2.30 6.62 -47.49
CA ASP A 472 1.07 6.44 -48.26
C ASP A 472 -0.08 7.42 -47.88
N GLY A 473 0.22 8.46 -47.09
CA GLY A 473 -0.80 9.44 -46.62
C GLY A 473 -1.87 8.87 -45.67
N ARG A 474 -1.70 7.63 -45.20
CA ARG A 474 -2.55 7.00 -44.16
C ARG A 474 -2.20 7.54 -42.76
N THR A 475 -3.13 7.46 -41.82
CA THR A 475 -2.85 7.71 -40.39
C THR A 475 -2.12 6.50 -39.79
N PRO A 476 -0.88 6.64 -39.29
CA PRO A 476 -0.08 5.52 -38.78
C PRO A 476 -0.42 5.15 -37.32
N ASP A 477 -0.21 3.89 -36.94
CA ASP A 477 -0.20 3.50 -35.53
C ASP A 477 1.14 3.87 -34.90
N LEU A 478 1.19 5.09 -34.35
CA LEU A 478 2.40 5.60 -33.69
C LEU A 478 2.82 4.75 -32.47
N GLN A 479 1.90 4.02 -31.81
CA GLN A 479 2.23 3.21 -30.64
C GLN A 479 2.79 1.83 -31.02
N ALA A 480 2.35 1.25 -32.13
CA ALA A 480 3.04 0.14 -32.78
C ALA A 480 4.46 0.57 -33.22
N ALA A 481 4.58 1.72 -33.88
CA ALA A 481 5.86 2.28 -34.30
C ALA A 481 6.80 2.56 -33.13
N ALA A 482 6.32 3.12 -32.01
CA ALA A 482 7.14 3.39 -30.82
C ALA A 482 7.69 2.09 -30.19
N ARG A 483 6.90 1.00 -30.20
CA ARG A 483 7.34 -0.32 -29.76
C ARG A 483 8.40 -0.92 -30.70
N ILE A 484 8.21 -0.77 -32.02
CA ILE A 484 9.18 -1.24 -33.03
C ILE A 484 10.49 -0.46 -32.91
N ALA A 485 10.42 0.86 -32.76
CA ALA A 485 11.59 1.71 -32.57
C ALA A 485 12.37 1.35 -31.29
N ALA A 486 11.70 1.02 -30.20
CA ALA A 486 12.33 0.53 -28.98
C ALA A 486 13.00 -0.85 -29.12
N GLN A 487 12.54 -1.70 -30.06
CA GLN A 487 13.21 -2.97 -30.37
C GLN A 487 14.49 -2.76 -31.22
N ALA A 488 14.49 -1.76 -32.10
CA ALA A 488 15.67 -1.41 -32.91
C ALA A 488 16.70 -0.54 -32.15
N LEU A 489 16.27 0.17 -31.09
CA LEU A 489 17.10 1.03 -30.24
C LEU A 489 17.18 0.52 -28.78
N PRO A 490 17.73 -0.70 -28.53
CA PRO A 490 17.69 -1.35 -27.21
C PRO A 490 18.47 -0.63 -26.11
N GLY A 491 19.31 0.36 -26.45
CA GLY A 491 20.01 1.21 -25.48
C GLY A 491 19.17 2.39 -24.94
N SER A 492 17.92 2.56 -25.37
CA SER A 492 17.05 3.66 -24.93
C SER A 492 15.95 3.18 -23.98
N ALA A 493 15.95 3.70 -22.74
CA ALA A 493 14.93 3.44 -21.72
C ALA A 493 13.57 4.07 -22.06
N THR A 494 13.54 5.11 -22.90
CA THR A 494 12.31 5.71 -23.43
C THR A 494 12.47 6.02 -24.92
N VAL A 495 11.50 5.60 -25.74
CA VAL A 495 11.49 5.91 -27.18
C VAL A 495 10.19 6.60 -27.57
N THR A 496 10.28 7.85 -28.04
CA THR A 496 9.15 8.65 -28.52
C THR A 496 9.16 8.71 -30.04
N VAL A 497 8.10 8.20 -30.67
CA VAL A 497 7.85 8.37 -32.11
C VAL A 497 6.86 9.52 -32.32
N GLN A 498 7.22 10.51 -33.13
CA GLN A 498 6.42 11.72 -33.35
C GLN A 498 6.28 12.07 -34.83
N THR A 499 5.17 12.73 -35.18
CA THR A 499 4.93 13.30 -36.52
C THR A 499 5.23 14.80 -36.55
N PRO A 500 5.53 15.41 -37.71
CA PRO A 500 5.74 16.86 -37.84
C PRO A 500 4.57 17.74 -37.36
N PHE A 501 3.36 17.17 -37.24
CA PHE A 501 2.15 17.86 -36.78
C PHE A 501 1.87 17.69 -35.28
N GLY A 502 2.82 17.11 -34.52
CA GLY A 502 2.77 17.04 -33.05
C GLY A 502 1.96 15.88 -32.47
N ALA A 503 1.43 14.97 -33.29
CA ALA A 503 0.94 13.68 -32.79
C ALA A 503 2.14 12.78 -32.47
N PHE A 504 2.18 12.21 -31.27
CA PHE A 504 3.28 11.37 -30.79
C PHE A 504 2.79 10.18 -29.96
N ALA A 505 3.66 9.19 -29.85
CA ALA A 505 3.53 8.00 -29.02
C ALA A 505 4.86 7.75 -28.29
N THR A 506 4.83 6.97 -27.20
CA THR A 506 6.03 6.69 -26.42
C THR A 506 6.03 5.24 -25.94
N TRP A 507 7.20 4.60 -25.96
CA TRP A 507 7.44 3.31 -25.35
C TRP A 507 8.43 3.47 -24.18
N PRO A 508 8.06 3.10 -22.93
CA PRO A 508 6.72 2.66 -22.50
C PRO A 508 5.66 3.79 -22.55
N PRO A 509 4.36 3.45 -22.69
CA PRO A 509 3.29 4.45 -22.82
C PRO A 509 3.06 5.27 -21.53
N LEU A 510 2.73 6.55 -21.71
CA LEU A 510 2.54 7.50 -20.61
C LEU A 510 1.22 7.23 -19.83
N PRO A 511 1.24 7.22 -18.48
CA PRO A 511 0.13 6.72 -17.65
C PRO A 511 -1.10 7.65 -17.52
N PHE A 512 -1.28 8.61 -18.44
CA PHE A 512 -2.37 9.59 -18.42
C PHE A 512 -3.16 9.71 -19.72
N ALA A 513 -2.79 8.98 -20.79
CA ALA A 513 -3.66 8.80 -21.95
C ALA A 513 -4.64 7.67 -21.65
N GLY A 514 -5.92 8.01 -21.49
CA GLY A 514 -6.90 7.10 -20.92
C GLY A 514 -7.45 6.05 -21.88
N ASN A 515 -6.91 4.83 -21.83
CA ASN A 515 -7.76 3.65 -21.81
C ASN A 515 -7.90 3.17 -20.36
N LEU A 516 -9.13 2.91 -19.92
CA LEU A 516 -9.38 2.21 -18.68
C LEU A 516 -9.32 0.71 -18.96
N ASP A 517 -8.13 0.25 -19.34
CA ASP A 517 -7.88 -1.13 -19.72
C ASP A 517 -8.16 -2.05 -18.53
N LEU A 518 -9.34 -2.69 -18.60
CA LEU A 518 -9.72 -3.87 -17.84
C LEU A 518 -8.90 -5.06 -18.35
N ALA A 519 -7.58 -4.94 -18.26
CA ALA A 519 -6.62 -5.94 -18.65
C ALA A 519 -6.74 -7.16 -17.74
N LEU A 520 -7.62 -8.09 -18.15
CA LEU A 520 -7.72 -9.45 -17.62
C LEU A 520 -6.52 -10.33 -18.05
N ALA A 521 -5.55 -9.74 -18.76
CA ALA A 521 -4.29 -10.38 -19.09
C ALA A 521 -3.62 -10.91 -17.80
N PRO A 522 -3.22 -12.19 -17.77
CA PRO A 522 -2.54 -12.75 -16.61
C PRO A 522 -1.21 -12.04 -16.41
N LEU A 523 -0.85 -11.85 -15.13
CA LEU A 523 0.49 -11.48 -14.73
C LEU A 523 1.45 -12.58 -15.20
N ARG A 524 2.52 -12.19 -15.88
CA ARG A 524 3.58 -13.12 -16.28
C ARG A 524 4.53 -13.31 -15.10
N ALA A 525 4.80 -14.57 -14.75
CA ALA A 525 5.93 -14.91 -13.89
C ALA A 525 7.24 -14.70 -14.68
N PRO A 526 8.39 -14.50 -14.00
CA PRO A 526 9.69 -14.77 -14.61
C PRO A 526 9.72 -16.22 -15.13
N THR A 527 10.42 -16.46 -16.24
CA THR A 527 10.38 -17.77 -16.92
C THR A 527 11.77 -18.41 -16.95
N ALA A 528 11.80 -19.71 -16.63
CA ALA A 528 12.93 -20.63 -16.76
C ALA A 528 14.08 -20.50 -15.74
N VAL A 529 13.88 -21.10 -14.55
CA VAL A 529 14.99 -21.87 -13.95
C VAL A 529 15.17 -23.19 -14.69
N ALA A 530 14.06 -23.81 -15.14
CA ALA A 530 14.00 -25.10 -15.83
C ALA A 530 14.65 -25.16 -17.25
N GLY A 531 15.57 -24.25 -17.58
CA GLY A 531 16.24 -24.18 -18.88
C GLY A 531 17.72 -23.77 -18.86
N GLN A 532 18.28 -23.37 -17.71
CA GLN A 532 19.73 -23.17 -17.61
C GLN A 532 20.44 -24.52 -17.41
N GLU A 533 21.24 -24.90 -18.39
CA GLU A 533 21.95 -26.18 -18.40
C GLU A 533 23.09 -26.18 -17.34
N ILE A 534 22.84 -26.78 -16.17
CA ILE A 534 23.84 -26.93 -15.11
C ILE A 534 24.94 -27.90 -15.59
N ALA A 535 25.95 -27.35 -16.25
CA ALA A 535 27.02 -28.06 -16.96
C ALA A 535 27.47 -29.34 -16.22
N PRO A 536 27.41 -30.53 -16.84
CA PRO A 536 27.52 -31.82 -16.14
C PRO A 536 28.97 -32.20 -15.81
N ALA A 537 29.63 -31.41 -14.96
CA ALA A 537 31.01 -31.62 -14.52
C ALA A 537 31.19 -32.69 -13.42
N SER A 538 30.13 -33.37 -12.99
CA SER A 538 30.14 -34.37 -11.91
C SER A 538 28.88 -35.26 -11.96
N PRO A 539 28.95 -36.52 -11.45
CA PRO A 539 27.78 -37.38 -11.31
C PRO A 539 26.74 -36.78 -10.35
N GLU A 540 25.50 -37.27 -10.45
CA GLU A 540 24.41 -36.81 -9.59
C GLU A 540 24.58 -37.32 -8.14
N PRO A 541 24.45 -36.46 -7.12
CA PRO A 541 24.71 -36.85 -5.74
C PRO A 541 23.56 -37.68 -5.15
N VAL A 542 23.87 -38.88 -4.67
CA VAL A 542 22.93 -39.76 -3.97
C VAL A 542 23.10 -39.60 -2.47
N TYR A 543 22.04 -39.18 -1.78
CA TYR A 543 22.02 -38.98 -0.32
C TYR A 543 21.55 -40.23 0.41
N THR A 544 22.23 -40.60 1.50
CA THR A 544 21.73 -41.65 2.41
C THR A 544 20.53 -41.14 3.21
N ALA A 545 19.71 -42.07 3.74
CA ALA A 545 18.59 -41.70 4.61
C ALA A 545 19.03 -40.88 5.82
N GLU A 546 20.21 -41.18 6.37
CA GLU A 546 20.80 -40.46 7.49
C GLU A 546 21.32 -39.06 7.10
N GLN A 547 21.89 -38.90 5.89
CA GLN A 547 22.24 -37.58 5.37
C GLN A 547 21.00 -36.70 5.14
N ARG A 548 19.91 -37.28 4.58
CA ARG A 548 18.62 -36.60 4.45
C ARG A 548 18.08 -36.14 5.81
N ARG A 549 18.14 -37.01 6.82
CA ARG A 549 17.77 -36.68 8.20
C ARG A 549 18.60 -35.52 8.77
N VAL A 550 19.93 -35.56 8.64
CA VAL A 550 20.81 -34.48 9.14
C VAL A 550 20.57 -33.15 8.39
N VAL A 551 20.13 -33.19 7.13
CA VAL A 551 19.64 -32.00 6.40
C VAL A 551 18.30 -31.52 6.97
N GLU A 552 17.31 -32.39 7.16
CA GLU A 552 16.00 -32.03 7.74
C GLU A 552 16.16 -31.40 9.13
N GLU A 553 16.94 -32.02 10.01
CA GLU A 553 17.21 -31.52 11.36
C GLU A 553 17.88 -30.12 11.31
N ARG A 554 18.83 -29.90 10.39
CA ARG A 554 19.48 -28.58 10.20
C ARG A 554 18.56 -27.50 9.62
N VAL A 555 17.74 -27.85 8.63
CA VAL A 555 16.75 -26.95 8.03
C VAL A 555 15.71 -26.56 9.09
N ASN A 556 15.18 -27.55 9.81
CA ASN A 556 14.23 -27.37 10.92
C ASN A 556 14.80 -26.45 12.00
N ASP A 557 16.04 -26.66 12.44
CA ASP A 557 16.69 -25.83 13.47
C ASP A 557 17.01 -24.41 12.98
N GLY A 558 17.41 -24.27 11.71
CA GLY A 558 17.57 -22.97 11.06
C GLY A 558 16.28 -22.16 11.06
N LEU A 559 15.19 -22.77 10.58
CA LEU A 559 13.88 -22.14 10.47
C LEU A 559 13.26 -21.86 11.85
N ARG A 560 13.35 -22.80 12.82
CA ARG A 560 12.88 -22.62 14.20
C ARG A 560 13.55 -21.44 14.90
N ARG A 561 14.87 -21.26 14.76
CA ARG A 561 15.58 -20.07 15.30
C ARG A 561 15.06 -18.75 14.71
N GLN A 562 14.43 -18.79 13.54
CA GLN A 562 13.82 -17.62 12.89
C GLN A 562 12.29 -17.54 13.06
N GLY A 563 11.68 -18.44 13.84
CA GLY A 563 10.23 -18.49 14.07
C GLY A 563 9.41 -19.08 12.90
N ILE A 564 10.06 -19.72 11.92
CA ILE A 564 9.40 -20.35 10.77
C ILE A 564 9.18 -21.85 11.06
N VAL A 565 8.02 -22.37 10.68
CA VAL A 565 7.65 -23.78 10.91
C VAL A 565 7.83 -24.59 9.63
N LEU A 566 8.78 -25.53 9.65
CA LEU A 566 8.96 -26.55 8.62
C LEU A 566 7.78 -27.55 8.64
N GLU A 567 7.30 -27.93 7.45
CA GLU A 567 6.37 -29.05 7.18
C GLU A 567 7.11 -30.29 6.68
N PHE A 568 7.94 -30.15 5.65
CA PHE A 568 8.68 -31.25 4.99
C PHE A 568 9.99 -30.77 4.35
N VAL A 569 10.90 -31.71 4.09
CA VAL A 569 12.08 -31.53 3.22
C VAL A 569 12.17 -32.74 2.29
N ASN A 570 12.27 -32.51 0.98
CA ASN A 570 12.75 -33.51 0.03
C ASN A 570 14.15 -33.13 -0.49
N LEU A 571 14.95 -34.13 -0.84
CA LEU A 571 16.34 -33.97 -1.25
C LEU A 571 16.75 -35.07 -2.24
N GLU A 572 16.86 -34.69 -3.51
CA GLU A 572 17.08 -35.57 -4.66
C GLU A 572 18.06 -34.89 -5.64
N GLY A 573 19.18 -35.57 -5.94
CA GLY A 573 20.19 -35.01 -6.84
C GLY A 573 20.66 -33.61 -6.45
N ARG A 574 20.61 -32.66 -7.40
CA ARG A 574 20.97 -31.26 -7.15
C ARG A 574 19.80 -30.40 -6.67
N HIS A 575 18.64 -31.00 -6.36
CA HIS A 575 17.41 -30.31 -5.98
C HIS A 575 17.06 -30.56 -4.50
N ALA A 576 16.65 -29.49 -3.82
CA ALA A 576 16.01 -29.58 -2.52
C ALA A 576 14.67 -28.84 -2.53
N GLU A 577 13.65 -29.50 -1.99
CA GLU A 577 12.30 -28.97 -1.85
C GLU A 577 11.98 -28.80 -0.36
N VAL A 578 11.51 -27.63 0.05
CA VAL A 578 11.27 -27.31 1.46
C VAL A 578 9.89 -26.68 1.64
N GLY A 579 8.97 -27.43 2.27
CA GLY A 579 7.65 -26.94 2.64
C GLY A 579 7.64 -26.26 4.01
N LEU A 580 7.13 -25.03 4.12
CA LEU A 580 7.10 -24.28 5.38
C LEU A 580 5.89 -23.33 5.50
N TYR A 581 5.56 -22.94 6.73
CA TYR A 581 4.47 -21.98 7.04
C TYR A 581 5.02 -20.60 7.39
N LEU A 582 4.40 -19.55 6.88
CA LEU A 582 4.83 -18.15 7.06
C LEU A 582 3.90 -17.32 7.94
N PHE A 583 4.43 -16.77 9.03
CA PHE A 583 3.74 -15.78 9.86
C PHE A 583 4.64 -14.68 10.48
N ARG A 584 5.93 -14.57 10.08
CA ARG A 584 6.87 -13.62 10.70
C ARG A 584 6.73 -12.20 10.16
N TYR A 585 6.95 -12.00 8.87
CA TYR A 585 6.78 -10.70 8.22
C TYR A 585 5.45 -10.64 7.48
N ARG A 586 4.90 -9.43 7.32
CA ARG A 586 3.70 -9.17 6.51
C ARG A 586 4.00 -9.21 5.00
N GLU A 587 5.24 -8.90 4.62
CA GLU A 587 5.74 -8.91 3.24
C GLU A 587 6.14 -10.33 2.83
N PHE A 588 5.45 -10.89 1.83
CA PHE A 588 5.71 -12.26 1.37
C PHE A 588 7.16 -12.44 0.90
N ALA A 589 7.65 -11.57 0.02
CA ALA A 589 9.02 -11.60 -0.48
C ALA A 589 10.08 -11.53 0.64
N ARG A 590 9.85 -10.76 1.70
CA ARG A 590 10.75 -10.71 2.86
C ARG A 590 10.86 -12.05 3.59
N ASN A 591 9.74 -12.77 3.70
CA ASN A 591 9.74 -14.14 4.20
C ASN A 591 10.46 -15.12 3.25
N VAL A 592 10.30 -14.97 1.92
CA VAL A 592 11.05 -15.75 0.92
C VAL A 592 12.56 -15.56 1.13
N GLY A 593 13.01 -14.30 1.21
CA GLY A 593 14.41 -13.93 1.39
C GLY A 593 15.05 -14.44 2.68
N LEU A 594 14.28 -14.49 3.77
CA LEU A 594 14.70 -15.11 5.03
C LEU A 594 14.78 -16.64 4.90
N ALA A 595 13.74 -17.27 4.34
CA ALA A 595 13.69 -18.72 4.18
C ALA A 595 14.80 -19.23 3.25
N ALA A 596 15.01 -18.57 2.11
CA ALA A 596 16.03 -18.90 1.11
C ALA A 596 17.44 -18.97 1.72
N ARG A 597 17.86 -17.92 2.45
CA ARG A 597 19.15 -17.87 3.15
C ARG A 597 19.28 -18.96 4.21
N VAL A 598 18.24 -19.22 4.99
CA VAL A 598 18.23 -20.27 6.02
C VAL A 598 18.37 -21.67 5.41
N VAL A 599 17.62 -21.94 4.34
CA VAL A 599 17.61 -23.23 3.63
C VAL A 599 18.94 -23.46 2.92
N ALA A 600 19.44 -22.50 2.14
CA ALA A 600 20.75 -22.62 1.47
C ALA A 600 21.90 -22.87 2.46
N ASN A 601 21.92 -22.17 3.60
CA ASN A 601 22.92 -22.36 4.65
C ASN A 601 22.85 -23.74 5.34
N ALA A 602 21.71 -24.43 5.26
CA ALA A 602 21.51 -25.77 5.82
C ALA A 602 21.79 -26.89 4.81
N LEU A 603 21.80 -26.60 3.49
CA LEU A 603 21.91 -27.60 2.43
C LEU A 603 23.36 -27.97 2.04
N PRO A 604 23.62 -29.24 1.62
CA PRO A 604 24.91 -29.66 1.08
C PRO A 604 25.35 -28.87 -0.16
N ALA A 605 26.67 -28.76 -0.36
CA ALA A 605 27.28 -28.04 -1.49
C ALA A 605 26.85 -28.49 -2.90
N PRO A 606 26.54 -29.79 -3.16
CA PRO A 606 26.03 -30.24 -4.46
C PRO A 606 24.59 -29.82 -4.79
N VAL A 607 23.84 -29.26 -3.84
CA VAL A 607 22.47 -28.77 -4.09
C VAL A 607 22.55 -27.39 -4.71
N GLU A 608 21.95 -27.24 -5.89
CA GLU A 608 21.97 -26.01 -6.69
C GLU A 608 20.56 -25.47 -6.97
N VAL A 609 19.55 -26.33 -7.13
CA VAL A 609 18.15 -25.91 -7.27
C VAL A 609 17.48 -25.97 -5.90
N ILE A 610 16.83 -24.87 -5.49
CA ILE A 610 16.08 -24.81 -4.23
C ILE A 610 14.64 -24.38 -4.54
N THR A 611 13.68 -25.24 -4.22
CA THR A 611 12.25 -24.94 -4.25
C THR A 611 11.74 -24.76 -2.83
N ILE A 612 11.10 -23.62 -2.55
CA ILE A 612 10.42 -23.39 -1.28
C ILE A 612 8.92 -23.34 -1.52
N ALA A 613 8.20 -24.28 -0.90
CA ALA A 613 6.76 -24.35 -0.93
C ALA A 613 6.18 -23.63 0.29
N PHE A 614 5.27 -22.70 0.06
CA PHE A 614 4.73 -21.82 1.10
C PHE A 614 3.31 -22.24 1.48
N LEU A 615 3.16 -22.74 2.70
CA LEU A 615 1.91 -23.30 3.22
C LEU A 615 1.15 -22.33 4.12
N ASN A 616 -0.17 -22.39 4.01
CA ASN A 616 -1.10 -21.80 4.97
C ASN A 616 -2.24 -22.79 5.25
N GLY A 617 -2.57 -23.02 6.53
CA GLY A 617 -3.60 -23.98 6.96
C GLY A 617 -3.42 -25.44 6.47
N GLY A 618 -2.26 -25.82 5.92
CA GLY A 618 -1.98 -27.16 5.40
C GLY A 618 -2.09 -27.31 3.88
N VAL A 619 -2.39 -26.24 3.15
CA VAL A 619 -2.34 -26.20 1.67
C VAL A 619 -1.21 -25.29 1.19
N GLU A 620 -0.65 -25.60 0.03
CA GLU A 620 0.37 -24.78 -0.61
C GLU A 620 -0.27 -23.64 -1.40
N LEU A 621 0.17 -22.42 -1.12
CA LEU A 621 -0.27 -21.23 -1.84
C LEU A 621 0.53 -21.07 -3.14
N SER A 622 1.86 -21.14 -3.01
CA SER A 622 2.83 -20.83 -4.05
C SER A 622 4.14 -21.60 -3.83
N ARG A 623 4.83 -21.93 -4.91
CA ARG A 623 6.18 -22.49 -4.92
C ARG A 623 7.14 -21.48 -5.56
N VAL A 624 8.30 -21.31 -4.95
CA VAL A 624 9.36 -20.38 -5.40
C VAL A 624 10.62 -21.20 -5.63
N THR A 625 11.04 -21.32 -6.88
CA THR A 625 12.20 -22.10 -7.29
C THR A 625 13.29 -21.16 -7.79
N PHE A 626 14.50 -21.29 -7.25
CA PHE A 626 15.63 -20.44 -7.60
C PHE A 626 16.94 -21.23 -7.60
N LEU A 627 17.94 -20.70 -8.30
CA LEU A 627 19.31 -21.23 -8.29
C LEU A 627 20.06 -20.71 -7.07
N ARG A 628 20.82 -21.59 -6.44
CA ARG A 628 21.55 -21.30 -5.19
C ARG A 628 22.61 -20.23 -5.42
N HIS A 629 23.38 -20.30 -6.51
CA HIS A 629 24.38 -19.28 -6.83
C HIS A 629 23.78 -17.88 -7.05
N GLU A 630 22.58 -17.76 -7.63
CA GLU A 630 21.88 -16.48 -7.80
C GLU A 630 21.54 -15.85 -6.44
N LEU A 631 21.04 -16.64 -5.48
CA LEU A 631 20.86 -16.20 -4.10
C LEU A 631 22.19 -15.80 -3.45
N GLU A 632 23.26 -16.56 -3.68
CA GLU A 632 24.58 -16.31 -3.10
C GLU A 632 25.23 -15.03 -3.68
N ALA A 633 25.02 -14.73 -4.98
CA ALA A 633 25.49 -13.52 -5.64
C ALA A 633 24.70 -12.26 -5.23
N ALA A 634 23.37 -12.35 -5.24
CA ALA A 634 22.48 -11.23 -4.85
C ALA A 634 22.41 -10.98 -3.33
N ALA A 635 23.05 -11.84 -2.52
CA ALA A 635 23.31 -11.62 -1.10
C ALA A 635 24.78 -11.25 -0.78
N GLY A 636 25.63 -11.12 -1.80
CA GLY A 636 27.06 -10.83 -1.69
C GLY A 636 27.49 -9.52 -2.38
N ASP A 637 26.55 -8.63 -2.66
CA ASP A 637 26.73 -7.36 -3.39
C ASP A 637 27.28 -7.52 -4.84
N VAL A 638 27.14 -8.70 -5.45
CA VAL A 638 27.56 -9.00 -6.84
C VAL A 638 26.40 -8.90 -7.84
N GLY A 639 25.16 -9.09 -7.38
CA GLY A 639 23.93 -8.96 -8.17
C GLY A 639 22.80 -8.27 -7.39
N THR A 640 21.71 -7.94 -8.07
CA THR A 640 20.58 -7.18 -7.50
C THR A 640 19.41 -8.08 -7.07
N PRO A 641 18.48 -7.61 -6.21
CA PRO A 641 17.20 -8.26 -5.96
C PRO A 641 16.38 -8.51 -7.24
N GLU A 642 16.55 -7.64 -8.24
CA GLU A 642 15.93 -7.69 -9.57
C GLU A 642 16.57 -8.78 -10.45
N ASP A 643 17.89 -8.99 -10.42
CA ASP A 643 18.52 -10.13 -11.08
C ASP A 643 18.03 -11.45 -10.48
N PHE A 644 17.93 -11.50 -9.14
CA PHE A 644 17.35 -12.64 -8.43
C PHE A 644 15.86 -12.86 -8.76
N TRP A 645 15.10 -11.81 -9.12
CA TRP A 645 13.72 -11.96 -9.64
C TRP A 645 13.71 -12.64 -10.99
N LEU A 646 14.56 -12.20 -11.92
CA LEU A 646 14.61 -12.72 -13.30
C LEU A 646 14.95 -14.22 -13.33
N HIS A 647 15.82 -14.68 -12.41
CA HIS A 647 16.19 -16.09 -12.24
C HIS A 647 15.40 -16.82 -11.14
N THR A 648 14.27 -16.28 -10.68
CA THR A 648 13.33 -16.97 -9.77
C THR A 648 12.06 -17.38 -10.49
N GLU A 649 11.83 -18.68 -10.59
CA GLU A 649 10.60 -19.26 -11.11
C GLU A 649 9.51 -19.26 -10.03
N LEU A 650 8.33 -18.75 -10.40
CA LEU A 650 7.17 -18.67 -9.52
C LEU A 650 6.03 -19.54 -10.05
N ALA A 651 5.57 -20.47 -9.23
CA ALA A 651 4.54 -21.46 -9.58
C ALA A 651 3.39 -21.48 -8.53
N PRO A 652 2.18 -21.93 -8.92
CA PRO A 652 1.15 -22.31 -7.96
C PRO A 652 1.69 -23.34 -6.95
N GLY A 653 1.15 -23.33 -5.73
CA GLY A 653 1.33 -24.47 -4.82
C GLY A 653 0.72 -25.74 -5.39
N GLU A 654 1.29 -26.91 -5.16
CA GLU A 654 0.83 -28.14 -5.82
C GLU A 654 -0.49 -28.67 -5.21
N PRO A 655 -1.33 -29.40 -6.00
CA PRO A 655 -2.49 -30.11 -5.48
C PRO A 655 -2.05 -31.29 -4.61
N TRP A 656 -2.64 -31.46 -3.43
CA TRP A 656 -2.22 -32.49 -2.48
C TRP A 656 -3.21 -33.64 -2.36
N TRP A 657 -2.72 -34.87 -2.49
CA TRP A 657 -3.44 -36.10 -2.16
C TRP A 657 -2.51 -37.16 -1.57
N ASP A 658 -2.40 -37.16 -0.24
CA ASP A 658 -1.60 -38.06 0.61
C ASP A 658 -0.05 -37.87 0.52
N GLY A 659 0.71 -38.52 1.42
CA GLY A 659 2.16 -38.71 1.26
C GLY A 659 3.08 -37.99 2.27
N THR A 660 3.59 -36.80 1.91
CA THR A 660 4.92 -36.34 2.38
C THR A 660 4.95 -35.52 3.67
N ALA A 661 3.85 -35.41 4.40
CA ALA A 661 3.78 -34.63 5.64
C ALA A 661 4.41 -35.42 6.81
N VAL A 662 5.41 -34.86 7.50
CA VAL A 662 6.17 -35.55 8.55
C VAL A 662 5.22 -36.04 9.68
N PRO A 663 4.98 -37.36 9.85
CA PRO A 663 3.86 -37.84 10.67
C PRO A 663 3.98 -37.45 12.15
N TRP A 664 5.20 -37.42 12.68
CA TRP A 664 5.53 -37.03 14.06
C TRP A 664 5.28 -35.55 14.37
N ARG A 665 4.93 -34.75 13.35
CA ARG A 665 4.68 -33.30 13.47
C ARG A 665 3.28 -32.99 14.01
N TYR A 666 2.32 -33.90 13.87
CA TYR A 666 0.94 -33.73 14.31
C TYR A 666 0.64 -34.57 15.56
N PRO A 667 -0.19 -34.09 16.51
CA PRO A 667 -0.87 -32.79 16.50
C PRO A 667 0.06 -31.60 16.85
N ARG A 668 -0.16 -30.45 16.21
CA ARG A 668 0.51 -29.18 16.57
C ARG A 668 -0.38 -28.34 17.47
N TYR A 669 0.19 -27.66 18.45
CA TYR A 669 -0.54 -26.82 19.40
C TYR A 669 -0.02 -25.39 19.36
N SER A 670 -0.93 -24.41 19.29
CA SER A 670 -0.60 -23.00 19.51
C SER A 670 -1.68 -22.31 20.32
N TRP A 671 -1.28 -21.42 21.24
CA TRP A 671 -2.19 -20.65 22.07
C TRP A 671 -1.64 -19.26 22.35
N SER A 672 -2.53 -18.33 22.69
CA SER A 672 -2.18 -16.98 23.13
C SER A 672 -3.17 -16.50 24.19
N LEU A 673 -2.64 -15.81 25.21
CA LEU A 673 -3.41 -15.17 26.26
C LEU A 673 -3.03 -13.69 26.30
N GLY A 674 -3.99 -12.79 26.15
CA GLY A 674 -3.71 -11.36 26.15
C GLY A 674 -4.93 -10.46 26.37
N PRO A 675 -4.72 -9.20 26.79
CA PRO A 675 -5.78 -8.21 26.86
C PRO A 675 -6.20 -7.82 25.44
N GLN A 676 -7.51 -7.84 25.18
CA GLN A 676 -8.13 -7.40 23.94
C GLN A 676 -9.09 -6.23 24.22
N LEU A 677 -9.30 -5.35 23.23
CA LEU A 677 -10.20 -4.20 23.33
C LEU A 677 -11.37 -4.37 22.36
N ARG A 678 -12.54 -4.76 22.86
CA ARG A 678 -13.79 -4.76 22.08
C ARG A 678 -14.39 -3.35 22.13
N GLN A 679 -14.83 -2.81 20.99
CA GLN A 679 -15.24 -1.41 20.83
C GLN A 679 -16.64 -1.34 20.21
N HIS A 680 -17.44 -0.35 20.63
CA HIS A 680 -18.71 0.01 20.00
C HIS A 680 -18.71 1.52 19.72
N ILE A 681 -18.78 1.88 18.44
CA ILE A 681 -18.48 3.23 17.94
C ILE A 681 -19.65 3.73 17.08
N GLY A 682 -19.97 5.03 17.18
CA GLY A 682 -21.09 5.62 16.43
C GLY A 682 -22.47 5.36 17.03
N GLY A 683 -22.54 4.80 18.24
CA GLY A 683 -23.77 4.49 18.93
C GLY A 683 -24.64 5.73 19.22
N PRO A 684 -25.97 5.56 19.31
CA PRO A 684 -26.88 6.66 19.63
C PRO A 684 -26.74 7.10 21.09
N ASP A 685 -26.48 6.17 22.02
CA ASP A 685 -26.25 6.49 23.44
C ASP A 685 -24.96 7.30 23.64
N ARG A 686 -23.85 6.78 23.10
CA ARG A 686 -22.50 7.37 23.18
C ARG A 686 -21.72 7.11 21.89
N PHE A 687 -20.91 8.09 21.48
CA PHE A 687 -20.00 7.96 20.34
C PHE A 687 -19.01 6.79 20.48
N TYR A 688 -18.56 6.51 21.70
CA TYR A 688 -17.56 5.49 21.99
C TYR A 688 -17.88 4.78 23.30
N LEU A 689 -18.00 3.45 23.24
CA LEU A 689 -18.06 2.52 24.37
C LEU A 689 -17.05 1.40 24.13
N TYR A 690 -16.55 0.78 25.20
CA TYR A 690 -15.53 -0.25 25.09
C TYR A 690 -15.65 -1.31 26.20
N GLN A 691 -15.02 -2.45 25.94
CA GLN A 691 -14.75 -3.52 26.89
C GLN A 691 -13.28 -3.92 26.79
N LEU A 692 -12.61 -3.94 27.95
CA LEU A 692 -11.34 -4.62 28.16
C LEU A 692 -11.64 -6.03 28.66
N TRP A 693 -11.10 -7.03 27.97
CA TRP A 693 -11.33 -8.44 28.23
C TRP A 693 -10.04 -9.22 28.04
N LEU A 694 -9.84 -10.26 28.85
CA LEU A 694 -8.73 -11.19 28.73
C LEU A 694 -9.17 -12.29 27.75
N SER A 695 -8.46 -12.39 26.64
CA SER A 695 -8.78 -13.28 25.53
C SER A 695 -7.81 -14.45 25.53
N LEU A 696 -8.34 -15.68 25.65
CA LEU A 696 -7.59 -16.92 25.46
C LEU A 696 -7.97 -17.50 24.11
N SER A 697 -7.02 -17.55 23.19
CA SER A 697 -7.19 -18.19 21.88
C SER A 697 -6.29 -19.43 21.79
N GLY A 698 -6.78 -20.51 21.20
CA GLY A 698 -6.04 -21.75 21.03
C GLY A 698 -6.44 -22.51 19.78
N SER A 699 -5.47 -23.20 19.18
CA SER A 699 -5.67 -24.08 18.04
C SER A 699 -4.84 -25.35 18.15
N ILE A 700 -5.37 -26.42 17.56
CA ILE A 700 -4.75 -27.74 17.44
C ILE A 700 -4.85 -28.15 15.98
N ASP A 701 -3.72 -28.22 15.27
CA ASP A 701 -3.69 -28.88 13.96
C ASP A 701 -3.63 -30.39 14.24
N VAL A 702 -4.71 -31.11 13.96
CA VAL A 702 -4.85 -32.54 14.26
C VAL A 702 -4.24 -33.39 13.15
N ALA A 703 -4.33 -32.92 11.91
CA ALA A 703 -3.68 -33.47 10.72
C ALA A 703 -3.46 -32.33 9.72
N ARG A 704 -2.72 -32.57 8.62
CA ARG A 704 -2.58 -31.58 7.53
C ARG A 704 -3.97 -31.19 7.01
N GLY A 705 -4.23 -29.89 6.90
CA GLY A 705 -5.53 -29.34 6.52
C GLY A 705 -6.56 -29.26 7.66
N LEU A 706 -6.45 -30.06 8.74
CA LEU A 706 -7.46 -30.18 9.78
C LEU A 706 -7.05 -29.45 11.09
N THR A 707 -7.60 -28.26 11.30
CA THR A 707 -7.39 -27.45 12.51
C THR A 707 -8.67 -27.40 13.35
N LEU A 708 -8.56 -27.76 14.63
CA LEU A 708 -9.52 -27.40 15.67
C LEU A 708 -9.11 -26.05 16.26
N SER A 709 -10.04 -25.12 16.46
CA SER A 709 -9.73 -23.78 16.97
C SER A 709 -10.82 -23.28 17.91
N GLY A 710 -10.44 -22.47 18.90
CA GLY A 710 -11.37 -21.86 19.85
C GLY A 710 -10.83 -20.57 20.46
N GLN A 711 -11.74 -19.69 20.85
CA GLN A 711 -11.43 -18.44 21.54
C GLN A 711 -12.47 -18.16 22.62
N VAL A 712 -11.99 -17.91 23.84
CA VAL A 712 -12.81 -17.65 25.02
C VAL A 712 -12.43 -16.30 25.62
N GLY A 713 -13.45 -15.49 25.89
CA GLY A 713 -13.33 -14.17 26.48
C GLY A 713 -13.70 -14.16 27.95
N LYS A 714 -12.87 -13.51 28.78
CA LYS A 714 -13.18 -13.18 30.18
C LYS A 714 -13.22 -11.66 30.36
N ASN A 715 -14.36 -11.12 30.78
CA ASN A 715 -14.51 -9.69 31.02
C ASN A 715 -13.59 -9.20 32.16
N VAL A 716 -12.90 -8.08 31.93
CA VAL A 716 -12.15 -7.34 32.96
C VAL A 716 -12.87 -6.04 33.29
N TYR A 717 -13.34 -5.31 32.28
CA TYR A 717 -14.13 -4.09 32.42
C TYR A 717 -14.96 -3.84 31.16
N HIS A 718 -16.23 -3.45 31.29
CA HIS A 718 -17.07 -3.04 30.16
C HIS A 718 -17.93 -1.81 30.50
N GLY A 719 -18.23 -1.00 29.48
CA GLY A 719 -19.15 0.14 29.55
C GLY A 719 -20.44 -0.05 28.74
N PHE A 720 -20.79 -1.30 28.39
CA PHE A 720 -21.94 -1.63 27.55
C PHE A 720 -23.27 -1.63 28.29
N ASP A 721 -23.27 -1.49 29.62
CA ASP A 721 -24.42 -1.12 30.46
C ASP A 721 -25.17 0.12 29.94
N ARG A 722 -24.44 1.01 29.24
CA ARG A 722 -24.92 2.31 28.75
C ARG A 722 -25.62 2.24 27.40
N ILE A 723 -25.67 1.08 26.75
CA ILE A 723 -26.45 0.88 25.52
C ILE A 723 -27.91 0.72 25.93
N ARG A 724 -28.74 1.74 25.73
CA ARG A 724 -30.16 1.71 26.12
C ARG A 724 -31.05 1.27 24.96
N LEU A 725 -30.77 1.74 23.75
CA LEU A 725 -31.59 1.46 22.57
C LEU A 725 -31.82 -0.05 22.40
N ARG A 726 -33.05 -0.44 22.06
CA ARG A 726 -33.38 -1.77 21.53
C ARG A 726 -33.47 -1.70 20.01
N SER A 727 -33.42 -2.85 19.35
CA SER A 727 -33.78 -2.96 17.94
C SER A 727 -35.22 -2.46 17.69
N ASP A 728 -35.38 -1.73 16.59
CA ASP A 728 -36.63 -1.33 15.93
C ASP A 728 -36.85 -2.10 14.61
N SER A 729 -35.97 -3.05 14.28
CA SER A 729 -35.94 -3.80 13.01
C SER A 729 -37.20 -4.64 12.79
N SER A 730 -37.77 -4.63 11.59
CA SER A 730 -38.88 -5.53 11.22
C SER A 730 -38.41 -6.88 10.69
N LEU A 731 -37.10 -7.06 10.47
CA LEU A 731 -36.49 -8.27 9.94
C LEU A 731 -36.17 -9.28 11.04
N PRO A 732 -35.83 -10.54 10.70
CA PRO A 732 -35.16 -11.44 11.63
C PRO A 732 -33.92 -10.77 12.23
N HIS A 733 -33.86 -10.72 13.56
CA HIS A 733 -32.85 -9.94 14.28
C HIS A 733 -31.52 -10.70 14.33
N VAL A 734 -30.68 -10.53 13.32
CA VAL A 734 -29.43 -11.26 13.12
C VAL A 734 -28.18 -10.47 13.53
N ARG A 735 -28.27 -9.14 13.63
CA ARG A 735 -27.22 -8.24 14.14
C ARG A 735 -27.77 -7.13 15.05
N SER A 736 -29.03 -6.73 14.92
CA SER A 736 -29.63 -5.60 15.65
C SER A 736 -29.69 -5.79 17.18
N GLN A 737 -29.76 -7.04 17.66
CA GLN A 737 -29.70 -7.41 19.09
C GLN A 737 -28.27 -7.37 19.69
N ILE A 738 -27.35 -6.64 19.05
CA ILE A 738 -25.96 -6.48 19.53
C ILE A 738 -25.87 -6.06 21.00
N LYS A 739 -26.82 -5.26 21.50
CA LYS A 739 -26.90 -4.89 22.92
C LYS A 739 -26.98 -6.11 23.83
N GLU A 740 -27.94 -6.99 23.56
CA GLU A 740 -28.20 -8.18 24.37
C GLU A 740 -26.97 -9.11 24.37
N TYR A 741 -26.33 -9.31 23.21
CA TYR A 741 -25.07 -10.06 23.09
C TYR A 741 -23.89 -9.42 23.83
N LEU A 742 -23.75 -8.09 23.82
CA LEU A 742 -22.68 -7.36 24.53
C LEU A 742 -22.88 -7.24 26.03
N GLN A 743 -24.13 -7.37 26.51
CA GLN A 743 -24.47 -7.29 27.94
C GLN A 743 -24.48 -8.69 28.60
N GLN A 744 -24.96 -9.73 27.90
CA GLN A 744 -25.04 -11.10 28.44
C GLN A 744 -23.78 -11.92 28.13
N GLY A 745 -23.27 -11.83 26.90
CA GLY A 745 -21.99 -12.42 26.47
C GLY A 745 -20.76 -11.60 26.89
N ALA A 746 -20.76 -11.07 28.12
CA ALA A 746 -19.62 -10.35 28.68
C ALA A 746 -18.43 -11.31 28.89
N ASP A 747 -18.71 -12.52 29.39
CA ASP A 747 -17.84 -13.70 29.32
C ASP A 747 -18.42 -14.66 28.25
N ASN A 748 -17.69 -14.94 27.18
CA ASN A 748 -18.22 -15.62 25.99
C ASN A 748 -17.27 -16.67 25.38
N ILE A 749 -17.84 -17.62 24.64
CA ILE A 749 -17.09 -18.44 23.68
C ILE A 749 -17.25 -17.76 22.31
N VAL A 750 -16.24 -17.01 21.87
CA VAL A 750 -16.27 -16.24 20.63
C VAL A 750 -16.46 -17.18 19.44
N GLN A 751 -15.59 -18.19 19.37
CA GLN A 751 -15.64 -19.28 18.40
C GLN A 751 -15.16 -20.59 19.06
N LEU A 752 -15.62 -21.72 18.54
CA LEU A 752 -15.11 -23.06 18.81
C LEU A 752 -15.50 -23.95 17.62
N GLN A 753 -14.57 -24.17 16.69
CA GLN A 753 -14.86 -24.79 15.40
C GLN A 753 -13.74 -25.74 14.95
N ALA A 754 -14.14 -26.80 14.26
CA ALA A 754 -13.27 -27.54 13.36
C ALA A 754 -13.24 -26.86 12.00
N THR A 755 -12.09 -26.87 11.33
CA THR A 755 -11.96 -26.47 9.92
C THR A 755 -11.06 -27.45 9.19
N TYR A 756 -11.49 -27.89 8.01
CA TYR A 756 -10.72 -28.70 7.07
C TYR A 756 -10.48 -27.91 5.79
N LEU A 757 -9.21 -27.74 5.41
CA LEU A 757 -8.75 -26.99 4.25
C LEU A 757 -7.97 -27.92 3.32
N LEU A 758 -8.33 -27.94 2.04
CA LEU A 758 -7.69 -28.78 1.01
C LEU A 758 -7.54 -28.04 -0.32
N LYS A 759 -6.61 -28.53 -1.15
CA LYS A 759 -6.30 -27.99 -2.47
C LYS A 759 -6.39 -29.10 -3.54
N PRO A 760 -7.60 -29.37 -4.09
CA PRO A 760 -7.80 -30.41 -5.09
C PRO A 760 -7.24 -30.09 -6.49
N ALA A 761 -6.91 -28.84 -6.81
CA ALA A 761 -6.19 -28.46 -8.05
C ALA A 761 -5.35 -27.19 -7.83
N GLU A 762 -4.43 -26.88 -8.74
CA GLU A 762 -3.44 -25.78 -8.64
C GLU A 762 -4.08 -24.40 -8.33
N ASP A 763 -5.25 -24.17 -8.91
CA ASP A 763 -6.03 -22.94 -8.79
C ASP A 763 -7.28 -23.08 -7.90
N LEU A 764 -7.53 -24.26 -7.33
CA LEU A 764 -8.80 -24.59 -6.65
C LEU A 764 -8.57 -24.95 -5.17
N TYR A 765 -9.10 -24.12 -4.29
CA TYR A 765 -9.06 -24.29 -2.84
C TYR A 765 -10.47 -24.60 -2.31
N VAL A 766 -10.58 -25.49 -1.32
CA VAL A 766 -11.85 -25.86 -0.69
C VAL A 766 -11.70 -25.87 0.83
N ARG A 767 -12.67 -25.29 1.54
CA ARG A 767 -12.70 -25.21 3.00
C ARG A 767 -14.06 -25.65 3.54
N PHE A 768 -14.05 -26.47 4.57
CA PHE A 768 -15.23 -26.83 5.36
C PHE A 768 -15.01 -26.41 6.81
N SER A 769 -15.98 -25.75 7.42
CA SER A 769 -15.92 -25.30 8.82
C SER A 769 -17.20 -25.69 9.57
N GLY A 770 -17.09 -26.09 10.83
CA GLY A 770 -18.22 -26.55 11.63
C GLY A 770 -18.04 -26.34 13.13
N GLY A 771 -19.10 -25.88 13.80
CA GLY A 771 -19.14 -25.64 15.25
C GLY A 771 -19.75 -24.29 15.60
N LEU A 772 -19.20 -23.63 16.63
CA LEU A 772 -19.51 -22.25 17.00
C LEU A 772 -18.64 -21.33 16.14
N LEU A 773 -19.18 -20.88 15.00
CA LEU A 773 -18.42 -20.19 13.94
C LEU A 773 -18.12 -18.73 14.29
N GLU A 774 -19.03 -18.06 14.98
CA GLU A 774 -18.93 -16.65 15.41
C GLU A 774 -19.81 -16.37 16.63
N GLU A 775 -19.72 -15.16 17.20
CA GLU A 775 -20.42 -14.75 18.43
C GLU A 775 -21.94 -14.99 18.39
N MET A 776 -22.60 -14.73 17.25
CA MET A 776 -24.06 -14.81 17.13
C MET A 776 -24.56 -16.06 16.41
N PHE A 777 -23.70 -16.83 15.73
CA PHE A 777 -24.11 -17.98 14.91
C PHE A 777 -23.16 -19.17 15.02
N GLY A 778 -23.74 -20.38 15.04
CA GLY A 778 -23.03 -21.64 14.90
C GLY A 778 -23.73 -22.54 13.87
N GLY A 779 -23.05 -23.57 13.39
CA GLY A 779 -23.54 -24.45 12.33
C GLY A 779 -22.40 -25.00 11.48
N VAL A 780 -22.63 -25.09 10.17
CA VAL A 780 -21.64 -25.57 9.19
C VAL A 780 -21.55 -24.64 7.99
N SER A 781 -20.37 -24.56 7.39
CA SER A 781 -20.08 -23.77 6.19
C SER A 781 -19.14 -24.53 5.24
N GLY A 782 -19.41 -24.42 3.95
CA GLY A 782 -18.50 -24.80 2.88
C GLY A 782 -18.12 -23.58 2.04
N GLU A 783 -16.86 -23.48 1.67
CA GLU A 783 -16.30 -22.43 0.82
C GLU A 783 -15.43 -23.08 -0.27
N VAL A 784 -15.57 -22.61 -1.51
CA VAL A 784 -14.75 -22.99 -2.67
C VAL A 784 -14.18 -21.71 -3.26
N LEU A 785 -12.90 -21.69 -3.60
CA LEU A 785 -12.26 -20.57 -4.27
C LEU A 785 -11.48 -21.06 -5.48
N TYR A 786 -11.85 -20.56 -6.65
CA TYR A 786 -11.05 -20.65 -7.87
C TYR A 786 -10.25 -19.36 -8.02
N GLN A 787 -8.94 -19.45 -7.90
CA GLN A 787 -8.00 -18.34 -7.98
C GLN A 787 -6.77 -18.76 -8.79
N PRO A 788 -6.72 -18.43 -10.10
CA PRO A 788 -5.54 -18.75 -10.90
C PRO A 788 -4.32 -17.95 -10.50
N PHE A 789 -3.17 -18.62 -10.38
CA PHE A 789 -1.95 -18.06 -9.78
C PHE A 789 -1.46 -16.73 -10.40
N GLY A 790 -1.60 -16.58 -11.73
CA GLY A 790 -1.29 -15.34 -12.46
C GLY A 790 -2.46 -14.36 -12.60
N SER A 791 -3.65 -14.69 -12.11
CA SER A 791 -4.88 -13.94 -12.37
C SER A 791 -5.08 -12.77 -11.39
N ARG A 792 -5.62 -11.68 -11.93
CA ARG A 792 -6.20 -10.57 -11.15
C ARG A 792 -7.63 -10.85 -10.66
N LEU A 793 -8.31 -11.82 -11.27
CA LEU A 793 -9.65 -12.27 -10.90
C LEU A 793 -9.60 -13.55 -10.06
N ALA A 794 -10.47 -13.64 -9.04
CA ALA A 794 -10.80 -14.88 -8.35
C ALA A 794 -12.32 -15.01 -8.15
N LEU A 795 -12.81 -16.25 -8.13
CA LEU A 795 -14.22 -16.62 -7.99
C LEU A 795 -14.43 -17.50 -6.76
N GLY A 796 -15.18 -17.00 -5.78
CA GLY A 796 -15.56 -17.75 -4.57
C GLY A 796 -17.02 -18.20 -4.59
N LEU A 797 -17.29 -19.37 -4.02
CA LEU A 797 -18.63 -19.86 -3.71
C LEU A 797 -18.70 -20.20 -2.21
N GLU A 798 -19.67 -19.65 -1.51
CA GLU A 798 -19.92 -19.87 -0.07
C GLU A 798 -21.32 -20.46 0.12
N LEU A 799 -21.46 -21.48 0.95
CA LEU A 799 -22.75 -22.02 1.39
C LEU A 799 -22.70 -22.40 2.88
N SER A 800 -23.56 -21.77 3.70
CA SER A 800 -23.55 -21.95 5.15
C SER A 800 -24.96 -22.24 5.70
N LYS A 801 -25.08 -23.27 6.53
CA LYS A 801 -26.29 -23.57 7.30
C LYS A 801 -26.03 -23.29 8.77
N VAL A 802 -26.69 -22.26 9.30
CA VAL A 802 -26.43 -21.75 10.65
C VAL A 802 -27.69 -21.58 11.48
N GLN A 803 -27.53 -21.68 12.80
CA GLN A 803 -28.51 -21.42 13.83
C GLN A 803 -27.99 -20.29 14.72
N GLN A 804 -28.88 -19.38 15.11
CA GLN A 804 -28.52 -18.27 15.99
C GLN A 804 -28.20 -18.78 17.39
N ARG A 805 -27.09 -18.32 17.97
CA ARG A 805 -26.63 -18.63 19.33
C ARG A 805 -27.40 -17.82 20.35
N ASP A 806 -27.52 -18.31 21.58
CA ASP A 806 -28.16 -17.53 22.65
C ASP A 806 -27.27 -16.38 23.13
N TYR A 807 -27.86 -15.36 23.76
CA TYR A 807 -27.17 -14.10 24.07
C TYR A 807 -25.99 -14.25 25.04
N ASP A 808 -25.94 -15.35 25.82
CA ASP A 808 -24.79 -15.69 26.69
C ASP A 808 -23.55 -16.12 25.91
N GLN A 809 -23.67 -16.36 24.60
CA GLN A 809 -22.60 -16.79 23.70
C GLN A 809 -21.88 -18.05 24.19
N ARG A 810 -22.63 -19.02 24.73
CA ARG A 810 -22.12 -20.35 25.13
C ARG A 810 -22.54 -21.39 24.08
N PHE A 811 -22.94 -22.58 24.54
CA PHE A 811 -23.36 -23.72 23.71
C PHE A 811 -24.86 -23.75 23.39
N LYS A 812 -25.64 -22.79 23.90
CA LYS A 812 -27.08 -22.70 23.65
C LYS A 812 -27.38 -22.00 22.33
N PHE A 813 -28.51 -22.37 21.75
CA PHE A 813 -29.02 -21.83 20.49
C PHE A 813 -30.47 -21.37 20.65
N ARG A 814 -30.85 -20.40 19.82
CA ARG A 814 -32.19 -19.84 19.65
C ARG A 814 -32.85 -20.53 18.44
N ASP A 815 -34.17 -20.45 18.31
CA ASP A 815 -34.88 -21.22 17.28
C ASP A 815 -34.59 -20.78 15.83
N TYR A 816 -34.07 -19.56 15.64
CA TYR A 816 -33.80 -19.01 14.32
C TYR A 816 -32.68 -19.76 13.58
N LYS A 817 -33.01 -20.31 12.41
CA LYS A 817 -32.13 -21.09 11.52
C LYS A 817 -32.22 -20.54 10.10
N VAL A 818 -31.07 -20.28 9.47
CA VAL A 818 -30.98 -19.74 8.11
C VAL A 818 -30.01 -20.55 7.26
N THR A 819 -30.26 -20.60 5.95
CA THR A 819 -29.27 -21.01 4.96
C THR A 819 -28.82 -19.74 4.23
N THR A 820 -27.53 -19.45 4.25
CA THR A 820 -26.92 -18.33 3.51
C THR A 820 -25.98 -18.86 2.46
N GLY A 821 -25.74 -18.11 1.39
CA GLY A 821 -24.80 -18.52 0.37
C GLY A 821 -24.57 -17.44 -0.67
N HIS A 822 -23.32 -17.34 -1.15
CA HIS A 822 -22.85 -16.23 -1.96
C HIS A 822 -21.93 -16.71 -3.08
N VAL A 823 -22.12 -16.17 -4.29
CA VAL A 823 -21.07 -16.11 -5.31
C VAL A 823 -20.27 -14.82 -5.07
N SER A 824 -18.95 -14.91 -5.13
CA SER A 824 -18.02 -13.81 -4.83
C SER A 824 -17.06 -13.60 -5.99
N LEU A 825 -17.02 -12.38 -6.54
CA LEU A 825 -16.03 -11.96 -7.52
C LEU A 825 -15.02 -11.04 -6.83
N TYR A 826 -13.73 -11.37 -6.91
CA TYR A 826 -12.63 -10.55 -6.43
C TYR A 826 -11.82 -10.07 -7.64
N TYR A 827 -11.48 -8.77 -7.70
CA TYR A 827 -10.66 -8.18 -8.76
C TYR A 827 -9.57 -7.26 -8.19
N ASP A 828 -8.33 -7.74 -8.23
CA ASP A 828 -7.12 -7.01 -7.86
C ASP A 828 -6.71 -6.10 -9.04
N THR A 829 -7.17 -4.85 -9.02
CA THR A 829 -7.06 -3.94 -10.17
C THR A 829 -5.60 -3.53 -10.42
N PRO A 830 -5.22 -3.16 -11.66
CA PRO A 830 -3.93 -2.52 -11.91
C PRO A 830 -3.82 -1.11 -11.30
N PHE A 831 -4.91 -0.53 -10.79
CA PHE A 831 -4.96 0.85 -10.33
C PHE A 831 -4.64 0.99 -8.84
N ARG A 832 -3.48 1.59 -8.51
CA ARG A 832 -3.11 2.11 -7.18
C ARG A 832 -3.34 1.14 -6.00
N ASN A 833 -3.12 -0.17 -6.19
CA ASN A 833 -3.33 -1.23 -5.19
C ASN A 833 -4.78 -1.31 -4.66
N VAL A 834 -5.76 -1.17 -5.57
CA VAL A 834 -7.20 -1.26 -5.26
C VAL A 834 -7.75 -2.65 -5.57
N LEU A 835 -8.37 -3.27 -4.56
CA LEU A 835 -9.19 -4.48 -4.67
C LEU A 835 -10.66 -4.10 -4.74
N ALA A 836 -11.35 -4.56 -5.78
CA ALA A 836 -12.81 -4.52 -5.88
C ALA A 836 -13.40 -5.91 -5.60
N VAL A 837 -14.50 -5.98 -4.85
CA VAL A 837 -15.18 -7.25 -4.52
C VAL A 837 -16.69 -7.10 -4.70
N ALA A 838 -17.34 -8.12 -5.25
CA ALA A 838 -18.79 -8.22 -5.31
C ALA A 838 -19.26 -9.56 -4.74
N HIS A 839 -20.13 -9.55 -3.74
CA HIS A 839 -20.76 -10.75 -3.17
C HIS A 839 -22.26 -10.77 -3.47
N MET A 840 -22.72 -11.76 -4.23
CA MET A 840 -24.10 -11.89 -4.70
C MET A 840 -24.74 -13.12 -4.05
N GLY A 841 -25.84 -12.99 -3.30
CA GLY A 841 -26.35 -14.14 -2.53
C GLY A 841 -27.53 -13.92 -1.59
N HIS A 842 -27.74 -14.91 -0.72
CA HIS A 842 -28.67 -14.86 0.42
C HIS A 842 -27.94 -14.51 1.72
N TYR A 843 -28.45 -13.52 2.43
CA TYR A 843 -27.92 -12.93 3.66
C TYR A 843 -28.61 -13.51 4.91
N LEU A 844 -28.07 -13.20 6.09
CA LEU A 844 -28.47 -13.82 7.36
C LEU A 844 -29.94 -13.59 7.72
N ALA A 845 -30.54 -12.45 7.34
CA ALA A 845 -31.97 -12.18 7.59
C ALA A 845 -32.91 -12.88 6.58
N GLY A 846 -32.36 -13.64 5.62
CA GLY A 846 -33.10 -14.34 4.56
C GLY A 846 -33.29 -13.54 3.28
N ASP A 847 -32.81 -12.30 3.24
CA ASP A 847 -32.86 -11.41 2.07
C ASP A 847 -31.81 -11.74 1.01
N ARG A 848 -32.07 -11.30 -0.23
CA ARG A 848 -31.25 -11.54 -1.43
C ARG A 848 -30.69 -10.22 -1.94
N GLY A 849 -29.41 -10.19 -2.32
CA GLY A 849 -28.81 -8.96 -2.82
C GLY A 849 -27.34 -9.04 -3.19
N VAL A 850 -26.72 -7.87 -3.33
CA VAL A 850 -25.31 -7.71 -3.71
C VAL A 850 -24.61 -6.75 -2.74
N THR A 851 -23.50 -7.21 -2.15
CA THR A 851 -22.52 -6.37 -1.46
C THR A 851 -21.44 -6.00 -2.45
N PHE A 852 -21.23 -4.71 -2.68
CA PHE A 852 -20.03 -4.19 -3.33
C PHE A 852 -19.07 -3.69 -2.26
N GLU A 853 -17.80 -4.05 -2.37
CA GLU A 853 -16.70 -3.54 -1.54
C GLU A 853 -15.58 -3.01 -2.44
N LEU A 854 -14.97 -1.90 -2.04
CA LEU A 854 -13.77 -1.35 -2.65
C LEU A 854 -12.76 -1.03 -1.55
N SER A 855 -11.53 -1.53 -1.66
CA SER A 855 -10.46 -1.21 -0.70
C SER A 855 -9.12 -0.94 -1.38
N ARG A 856 -8.31 -0.06 -0.79
CA ARG A 856 -6.95 0.29 -1.22
C ARG A 856 -5.95 -0.11 -0.15
N ARG A 857 -4.86 -0.76 -0.54
CA ARG A 857 -3.65 -0.90 0.28
C ARG A 857 -2.70 0.26 -0.01
N PHE A 858 -2.29 0.98 1.03
CA PHE A 858 -1.27 2.01 0.99
C PHE A 858 0.11 1.40 1.34
N ASP A 859 1.18 2.12 1.08
CA ASP A 859 2.55 1.55 1.06
C ASP A 859 3.04 1.13 2.46
N SER A 860 2.59 1.82 3.52
CA SER A 860 2.76 1.38 4.92
C SER A 860 2.10 0.03 5.26
N GLY A 861 1.30 -0.53 4.35
CA GLY A 861 0.49 -1.73 4.53
C GLY A 861 -0.87 -1.49 5.19
N VAL A 862 -1.21 -0.25 5.54
CA VAL A 862 -2.59 0.11 5.94
C VAL A 862 -3.54 -0.16 4.77
N ARG A 863 -4.69 -0.78 5.05
CA ARG A 863 -5.76 -0.98 4.07
C ARG A 863 -7.00 -0.21 4.49
N VAL A 864 -7.55 0.62 3.63
CA VAL A 864 -8.83 1.31 3.84
C VAL A 864 -9.82 0.84 2.80
N GLY A 865 -11.06 0.56 3.21
CA GLY A 865 -12.12 0.17 2.28
C GLY A 865 -13.50 0.60 2.72
N ALA A 866 -14.44 0.56 1.80
CA ALA A 866 -15.85 0.85 2.02
C ALA A 866 -16.74 -0.17 1.30
N TRP A 867 -17.92 -0.43 1.86
CA TRP A 867 -18.90 -1.34 1.28
C TRP A 867 -20.31 -0.76 1.26
N ALA A 868 -21.13 -1.29 0.36
CA ALA A 868 -22.58 -1.06 0.30
C ALA A 868 -23.30 -2.35 -0.14
N THR A 869 -24.36 -2.73 0.57
CA THR A 869 -25.13 -3.95 0.33
C THR A 869 -26.59 -3.64 0.04
N PHE A 870 -26.97 -3.79 -1.23
CA PHE A 870 -28.32 -3.58 -1.73
C PHE A 870 -29.06 -4.91 -1.81
N THR A 871 -30.22 -5.03 -1.17
CA THR A 871 -31.01 -6.27 -1.11
C THR A 871 -32.47 -6.03 -1.47
N ASN A 872 -33.26 -7.10 -1.62
CA ASN A 872 -34.68 -7.04 -1.98
C ASN A 872 -35.61 -6.56 -0.83
N VAL A 873 -35.05 -6.10 0.29
CA VAL A 873 -35.78 -5.52 1.42
C VAL A 873 -36.23 -4.10 1.06
N THR A 874 -37.49 -3.75 1.34
CA THR A 874 -37.97 -2.37 1.12
C THR A 874 -37.36 -1.42 2.16
N ALA A 875 -37.15 -0.15 1.81
CA ALA A 875 -36.63 0.85 2.74
C ALA A 875 -37.47 0.98 4.04
N GLN A 876 -38.78 0.74 3.96
CA GLN A 876 -39.67 0.72 5.12
C GLN A 876 -39.38 -0.44 6.10
N GLN A 877 -39.02 -1.62 5.58
CA GLN A 877 -38.62 -2.79 6.38
C GLN A 877 -37.19 -2.68 6.90
N PHE A 878 -36.32 -1.96 6.18
CA PHE A 878 -34.94 -1.69 6.59
C PHE A 878 -34.88 -0.67 7.75
N GLY A 879 -35.68 0.40 7.68
CA GLY A 879 -35.89 1.37 8.76
C GLY A 879 -35.17 2.71 8.56
N GLU A 880 -34.26 3.06 9.48
CA GLU A 880 -33.33 4.17 9.30
C GLU A 880 -32.22 3.75 8.31
N GLY A 881 -32.20 4.36 7.13
CA GLY A 881 -31.44 3.90 5.95
C GLY A 881 -32.20 2.92 5.05
N SER A 882 -31.71 2.73 3.82
CA SER A 882 -32.32 1.82 2.81
C SER A 882 -31.41 0.69 2.29
N PHE A 883 -30.16 0.64 2.76
CA PHE A 883 -29.16 -0.39 2.41
C PHE A 883 -28.07 -0.43 3.49
N ASP A 884 -27.42 -1.58 3.68
CA ASP A 884 -26.28 -1.67 4.61
C ASP A 884 -25.04 -1.02 3.98
N LYS A 885 -24.21 -0.37 4.79
CA LYS A 885 -23.04 0.37 4.31
C LYS A 885 -22.03 0.54 5.44
N GLY A 886 -20.79 0.84 5.08
CA GLY A 886 -19.78 1.21 6.06
C GLY A 886 -18.40 1.38 5.45
N PHE A 887 -17.43 1.60 6.33
CA PHE A 887 -16.02 1.64 5.97
C PHE A 887 -15.15 0.96 7.05
N PHE A 888 -13.96 0.52 6.65
CA PHE A 888 -12.98 -0.08 7.54
C PHE A 888 -11.58 0.45 7.25
N ILE A 889 -10.72 0.37 8.27
CA ILE A 889 -9.29 0.62 8.23
C ILE A 889 -8.64 -0.58 8.93
N VAL A 890 -7.81 -1.35 8.24
CA VAL A 890 -6.93 -2.34 8.89
C VAL A 890 -5.53 -1.74 8.98
N ILE A 891 -4.99 -1.72 10.19
CA ILE A 891 -3.72 -1.09 10.54
C ILE A 891 -2.75 -2.17 11.01
N PRO A 892 -1.62 -2.41 10.31
CA PRO A 892 -0.60 -3.35 10.75
C PRO A 892 0.00 -2.92 12.10
N PHE A 893 0.01 -3.82 13.08
CA PHE A 893 0.64 -3.54 14.38
C PHE A 893 2.16 -3.41 14.28
N GLU A 894 2.76 -3.94 13.21
CA GLU A 894 4.16 -3.71 12.87
C GLU A 894 4.54 -2.22 12.76
N LEU A 895 3.58 -1.30 12.53
CA LEU A 895 3.85 0.13 12.56
C LEU A 895 4.23 0.64 13.96
N PHE A 896 3.78 -0.03 15.02
CA PHE A 896 3.91 0.41 16.42
C PHE A 896 4.79 -0.53 17.28
N LEU A 897 5.15 -1.69 16.75
CA LEU A 897 5.95 -2.71 17.44
C LEU A 897 7.40 -2.69 16.98
N THR A 898 8.34 -2.72 17.95
CA THR A 898 9.78 -2.81 17.70
C THR A 898 10.22 -4.20 17.22
N ARG A 899 9.31 -5.18 17.21
CA ARG A 899 9.48 -6.47 16.53
C ARG A 899 8.45 -6.60 15.42
N SER A 900 8.85 -7.23 14.32
CA SER A 900 8.01 -7.47 13.15
C SER A 900 6.81 -8.36 13.50
N SER A 901 5.67 -8.15 12.85
CA SER A 901 4.46 -8.89 13.17
C SER A 901 3.41 -8.79 12.05
N ALA A 902 2.99 -9.95 11.53
CA ALA A 902 1.87 -10.04 10.61
C ALA A 902 0.50 -9.65 11.23
N ALA A 903 0.43 -9.32 12.53
CA ALA A 903 -0.81 -8.94 13.20
C ALA A 903 -1.34 -7.56 12.76
N THR A 904 -2.65 -7.44 12.63
CA THR A 904 -3.34 -6.20 12.25
C THR A 904 -4.50 -5.88 13.20
N GLY A 905 -4.71 -4.61 13.51
CA GLY A 905 -5.93 -4.12 14.15
C GLY A 905 -6.95 -3.65 13.12
N VAL A 906 -8.23 -4.04 13.28
CA VAL A 906 -9.31 -3.59 12.41
C VAL A 906 -10.16 -2.54 13.14
N PHE A 907 -10.25 -1.34 12.56
CA PHE A 907 -11.30 -0.37 12.84
C PHE A 907 -12.39 -0.54 11.77
N ALA A 908 -13.65 -0.70 12.17
CA ALA A 908 -14.78 -0.74 11.25
C ALA A 908 -15.92 0.15 11.76
N PHE A 909 -16.56 0.86 10.84
CA PHE A 909 -17.69 1.73 11.12
C PHE A 909 -18.86 1.40 10.19
N ARG A 910 -19.99 1.03 10.78
CA ARG A 910 -21.29 0.82 10.13
C ARG A 910 -22.28 1.82 10.75
N PRO A 911 -22.83 2.79 10.00
CA PRO A 911 -23.87 3.67 10.52
C PRO A 911 -25.16 2.86 10.65
N LEU A 912 -25.50 2.53 11.91
CA LEU A 912 -26.61 1.67 12.34
C LEU A 912 -26.40 0.18 12.04
N THR A 913 -26.40 -0.63 13.10
CA THR A 913 -26.41 -2.09 12.97
C THR A 913 -27.81 -2.58 12.59
N ARG A 914 -28.12 -2.54 11.29
CA ARG A 914 -29.35 -3.08 10.69
C ARG A 914 -29.19 -4.56 10.31
N ASP A 915 -30.29 -5.28 10.10
CA ASP A 915 -30.28 -6.73 9.88
C ASP A 915 -30.20 -7.18 8.41
N GLY A 916 -30.70 -6.37 7.48
CA GLY A 916 -30.62 -6.66 6.04
C GLY A 916 -29.20 -6.54 5.52
N GLY A 917 -28.85 -7.34 4.51
CA GLY A 917 -27.50 -7.35 3.91
C GLY A 917 -26.38 -7.90 4.81
N GLN A 918 -26.71 -8.49 5.97
CA GLN A 918 -25.70 -8.99 6.91
C GLN A 918 -25.17 -10.38 6.52
N ARG A 919 -23.84 -10.52 6.38
CA ARG A 919 -23.16 -11.80 6.11
C ARG A 919 -22.71 -12.49 7.39
N LEU A 920 -22.45 -13.79 7.28
CA LEU A 920 -21.79 -14.61 8.29
C LEU A 920 -20.31 -14.19 8.42
N SER A 921 -19.88 -13.89 9.64
CA SER A 921 -18.53 -13.39 9.94
C SER A 921 -17.55 -14.54 10.17
N LEU A 922 -17.37 -15.38 9.16
CA LEU A 922 -16.37 -16.45 9.17
C LEU A 922 -14.96 -15.86 9.31
N ALA A 923 -14.21 -16.31 10.31
CA ALA A 923 -12.76 -16.10 10.34
C ALA A 923 -12.08 -16.82 9.16
N ASN A 924 -10.94 -16.28 8.72
CA ASN A 924 -10.01 -16.91 7.78
C ASN A 924 -10.70 -17.43 6.49
N ARG A 925 -11.37 -16.53 5.74
CA ARG A 925 -11.99 -16.88 4.46
C ARG A 925 -10.93 -17.30 3.44
N LEU A 926 -11.31 -18.14 2.47
CA LEU A 926 -10.35 -18.71 1.52
C LEU A 926 -9.51 -17.64 0.81
N TYR A 927 -10.14 -16.55 0.37
CA TYR A 927 -9.42 -15.45 -0.30
C TYR A 927 -8.42 -14.76 0.65
N ASP A 928 -8.78 -14.53 1.91
CA ASP A 928 -7.87 -13.92 2.90
C ASP A 928 -6.65 -14.82 3.21
N LEU A 929 -6.84 -16.15 3.18
CA LEU A 929 -5.79 -17.15 3.39
C LEU A 929 -4.83 -17.29 2.20
N THR A 930 -5.34 -17.12 0.98
CA THR A 930 -4.61 -17.42 -0.27
C THR A 930 -4.03 -16.18 -0.95
N ALA A 931 -4.63 -15.01 -0.79
CA ALA A 931 -4.26 -13.79 -1.52
C ALA A 931 -2.81 -13.32 -1.35
N GLN A 932 -2.09 -13.76 -0.29
CA GLN A 932 -0.66 -13.45 -0.13
C GLN A 932 0.25 -14.22 -1.11
N GLY A 933 -0.11 -15.45 -1.49
CA GLY A 933 0.67 -16.29 -2.40
C GLY A 933 0.31 -16.12 -3.87
N ASN A 934 -0.64 -15.24 -4.23
CA ASN A 934 -0.94 -14.94 -5.63
C ASN A 934 0.19 -14.13 -6.27
N LEU A 935 0.53 -14.36 -7.53
CA LEU A 935 1.71 -13.75 -8.20
C LEU A 935 1.77 -12.22 -8.04
N GLY A 936 0.63 -11.52 -8.15
CA GLY A 936 0.55 -10.07 -7.95
C GLY A 936 0.88 -9.60 -6.53
N SER A 937 0.65 -10.42 -5.50
CA SER A 937 1.05 -10.13 -4.12
C SER A 937 2.51 -10.42 -3.84
N ILE A 938 3.09 -11.42 -4.51
CA ILE A 938 4.53 -11.73 -4.44
C ILE A 938 5.33 -10.60 -5.08
N GLY A 939 5.05 -10.27 -6.35
CA GLY A 939 5.80 -9.27 -7.11
C GLY A 939 5.73 -7.85 -6.53
N ARG A 940 4.60 -7.45 -5.94
CA ARG A 940 4.41 -6.13 -5.29
C ARG A 940 5.40 -5.81 -4.17
N GLY A 941 6.03 -6.81 -3.58
CA GLY A 941 6.98 -6.64 -2.47
C GLY A 941 8.40 -7.08 -2.76
N TRP A 942 8.75 -7.44 -4.01
CA TRP A 942 9.97 -8.21 -4.25
C TRP A 942 11.28 -7.52 -3.86
N ALA A 943 11.36 -6.18 -3.95
CA ALA A 943 12.53 -5.42 -3.47
C ALA A 943 12.87 -5.63 -1.97
N GLU A 944 11.93 -6.16 -1.17
CA GLU A 944 12.15 -6.54 0.24
C GLU A 944 12.72 -7.96 0.42
N VAL A 945 12.99 -8.73 -0.64
CA VAL A 945 13.58 -10.09 -0.57
C VAL A 945 15.02 -10.09 -0.02
N MET A 946 15.70 -8.94 -0.02
CA MET A 946 17.06 -8.79 0.54
C MET A 946 17.12 -7.88 1.79
N ARG A 947 15.99 -7.61 2.46
CA ARG A 947 15.86 -6.67 3.60
C ARG A 947 15.34 -7.30 4.90
#